data_AF-A0A179FIK6-F1
#
_entry.id   AF-A0A179FIK6-F1
#
_cell.length_a   1.000
_cell.length_b   1.000
_cell.length_c   1.000
_cell.angle_alpha   90.00
_cell.angle_beta   90.00
_cell.angle_gamma   90.00
#
_symmetry.space_group_name_H-M   'P 1'
#
loop_
_entity.id
_entity.type
_entity.pdbx_description
1 polymer ?
#
loop_
_entity_poly.entity_id
_entity_poly.type
_entity_poly.pdbx_seq_one_letter_code
_entity_poly.pdbx_strand_id
1 'polypeptide(L)'
;MATPSESTFPPSPEFSSIERIRDHLRVMRKFKGILEDTQNPSSNDSFYPASPDNGSSPEMQARWRLQCLLMSAEIRYSMYLQFLEKWVTANSGASKDQWPLPPWDVAIIFYAHLLSPFNFQRDIESNFPKIWAAEVEFPLSRMASTNADEASKRAWGEEYPSIPYDTIAFNADGNQTFITAKNNMNIQRYTCRSRSCQKRKVYVIPMADWAKYRVGRNSLQCPGCRTSFTRYSQYVHDRVLRSSRVEFGFPVFNLWESPQRQFCKQGFADRVLALDEAYILAPDTVTRYLRFLQLMKENQSILVPTLDIDLFWHTHQLSPAAYHTYCKTHIGQRINHDDTIRTGARSTAQDQTAHLWAMKYNESYFDPESKAAKDEIQRQKKASKQKVRENAKELAAFDKTHLHVKDAFDRANNRMTQDEAKLRKMRGVARVVQSEITAEEEAKEAVKPAIRLFKMRHYRGLSRLQVQRHEATGRRLKEDLARKQREIETLDNAIWDSTLPEQERCTAEWEAVEERRRRLETTLKGNLDRATLAIGQPKDPKDRYNGSWRSIVPSEVQCSVFPVMSYTSAPTRSTGGGYGGAAGSTGGGTSGGVGGLGFGFGFGVGFGGFGCGSGCGGGCGGGCGGGCGGGCGGGGGCGGGGGGGCGGGGGCGGGGCGGGGG
;
A
#
# COMPACT_ATOMS: atom_id res chain seq x y z
N MET A 1 -29.02 7.93 20.00
CA MET A 1 -28.70 8.89 18.92
C MET A 1 -27.30 9.40 19.22
N ALA A 2 -26.29 9.00 18.44
CA ALA A 2 -24.94 9.53 18.60
C ALA A 2 -24.87 10.86 17.83
N THR A 3 -24.41 11.92 18.49
CA THR A 3 -24.07 13.19 17.85
C THR A 3 -23.07 12.94 16.73
N PRO A 4 -23.21 13.54 15.54
CA PRO A 4 -22.17 13.47 14.51
C PRO A 4 -20.89 14.03 15.13
N SER A 5 -19.80 13.26 15.18
CA SER A 5 -18.54 13.80 15.69
C SER A 5 -18.08 14.88 14.72
N GLU A 6 -18.20 16.14 15.12
CA GLU A 6 -17.48 17.24 14.48
C GLU A 6 -15.98 16.89 14.43
N SER A 7 -15.28 17.37 13.40
CA SER A 7 -13.83 17.17 13.36
C SER A 7 -13.22 17.76 14.63
N THR A 8 -12.41 16.98 15.33
CA THR A 8 -11.79 17.39 16.60
C THR A 8 -10.56 18.29 16.40
N PHE A 9 -10.21 18.58 15.14
CA PHE A 9 -8.98 19.29 14.81
C PHE A 9 -9.20 20.81 14.78
N PRO A 10 -8.28 21.60 15.38
CA PRO A 10 -8.39 23.05 15.38
C PRO A 10 -8.04 23.63 13.99
N PRO A 11 -8.70 24.71 13.54
CA PRO A 11 -8.26 25.45 12.36
C PRO A 11 -6.87 26.08 12.61
N SER A 12 -6.08 26.23 11.54
CA SER A 12 -4.74 26.84 11.56
C SER A 12 -4.64 27.94 10.51
N PRO A 13 -3.96 29.08 10.78
CA PRO A 13 -3.90 30.21 9.85
C PRO A 13 -3.35 29.87 8.46
N GLU A 14 -2.53 28.82 8.35
CA GLU A 14 -1.91 28.33 7.11
C GLU A 14 -2.93 27.82 6.08
N PHE A 15 -4.14 27.45 6.52
CA PHE A 15 -5.22 26.99 5.63
C PHE A 15 -6.58 27.62 5.93
N SER A 16 -6.82 28.14 7.13
CA SER A 16 -8.12 28.74 7.49
C SER A 16 -8.24 30.24 7.17
N SER A 17 -7.14 30.91 6.80
CA SER A 17 -7.15 32.32 6.42
C SER A 17 -7.75 32.52 5.03
N ILE A 18 -8.89 33.23 4.96
CA ILE A 18 -9.56 33.62 3.70
C ILE A 18 -8.62 34.42 2.80
N GLU A 19 -7.84 35.34 3.37
CA GLU A 19 -6.88 36.16 2.62
C GLU A 19 -5.79 35.29 2.00
N ARG A 20 -5.27 34.32 2.75
CA ARG A 20 -4.26 33.38 2.26
C ARG A 20 -4.80 32.53 1.11
N ILE A 21 -6.05 32.05 1.19
CA ILE A 21 -6.70 31.32 0.10
C ILE A 21 -6.87 32.22 -1.14
N ARG A 22 -7.28 33.47 -0.96
CA ARG A 22 -7.40 34.44 -2.07
C ARG A 22 -6.06 34.73 -2.74
N ASP A 23 -5.01 34.91 -1.95
CA ASP A 23 -3.66 35.11 -2.46
C ASP A 23 -3.15 33.87 -3.18
N HIS A 24 -3.51 32.67 -2.72
CA HIS A 24 -3.24 31.43 -3.43
C HIS A 24 -3.87 31.41 -4.83
N LEU A 25 -5.17 31.71 -4.92
CA LEU A 25 -5.88 31.76 -6.20
C LEU A 25 -5.26 32.81 -7.14
N ARG A 26 -4.87 33.98 -6.63
CA ARG A 26 -4.19 35.02 -7.42
C ARG A 26 -2.85 34.55 -7.98
N VAL A 27 -2.01 33.93 -7.15
CA VAL A 27 -0.72 33.38 -7.60
C VAL A 27 -0.91 32.25 -8.62
N MET A 28 -1.89 31.37 -8.41
CA MET A 28 -2.23 30.32 -9.38
C MET A 28 -2.66 30.89 -10.74
N ARG A 29 -3.44 31.99 -10.77
CA ARG A 29 -3.80 32.68 -12.03
C ARG A 29 -2.57 33.22 -12.74
N LYS A 30 -1.63 33.84 -12.00
CA LYS A 30 -0.37 34.35 -12.58
C LYS A 30 0.50 33.23 -13.13
N PHE A 31 0.67 32.14 -12.39
CA PHE A 31 1.38 30.95 -12.88
C PHE A 31 0.75 30.37 -14.13
N LYS A 32 -0.58 30.26 -14.16
CA LYS A 32 -1.30 29.81 -15.35
C LYS A 32 -1.04 30.74 -16.54
N GLY A 33 -1.19 32.05 -16.37
CA GLY A 33 -0.92 33.03 -17.42
C GLY A 33 0.49 32.93 -17.99
N ILE A 34 1.50 32.80 -17.12
CA ILE A 34 2.90 32.56 -17.53
C ILE A 34 3.02 31.33 -18.45
N LEU A 35 2.41 30.21 -18.08
CA LEU A 35 2.53 28.96 -18.84
C LEU A 35 1.75 29.03 -20.16
N GLU A 36 0.58 29.67 -20.18
CA GLU A 36 -0.23 29.90 -21.38
C GLU A 36 0.48 30.83 -22.38
N ASP A 37 1.04 31.94 -21.89
CA ASP A 37 1.85 32.87 -22.69
C ASP A 37 3.13 32.19 -23.21
N THR A 38 3.72 31.29 -22.43
CA THR A 38 4.90 30.53 -22.87
C THR A 38 4.56 29.57 -24.02
N GLN A 39 3.38 28.96 -23.97
CA GLN A 39 2.90 28.08 -25.03
C GLN A 39 2.56 28.87 -26.30
N ASN A 40 1.95 30.05 -26.14
CA ASN A 40 1.48 30.91 -27.22
C ASN A 40 2.02 32.34 -27.07
N PRO A 41 3.32 32.55 -27.30
CA PRO A 41 3.94 33.85 -27.04
C PRO A 41 3.39 34.92 -27.98
N SER A 42 2.90 36.02 -27.41
CA SER A 42 2.43 37.19 -28.16
C SER A 42 3.57 38.03 -28.73
N SER A 43 4.76 37.95 -28.10
CA SER A 43 5.98 38.67 -28.47
C SER A 43 7.21 37.86 -28.10
N ASN A 44 8.39 38.25 -28.64
CA ASN A 44 9.68 37.66 -28.30
C ASN A 44 9.78 36.13 -28.49
N ASP A 45 8.98 35.54 -29.40
CA ASP A 45 9.04 34.10 -29.69
C ASP A 45 10.44 33.64 -30.08
N SER A 46 11.16 34.48 -30.83
CA SER A 46 12.55 34.24 -31.25
C SER A 46 13.57 34.20 -30.10
N PHE A 47 13.17 34.55 -28.87
CA PHE A 47 14.02 34.48 -27.69
C PHE A 47 13.99 33.09 -27.03
N TYR A 48 13.00 32.25 -27.36
CA TYR A 48 12.98 30.85 -26.93
C TYR A 48 14.05 30.02 -27.68
N PRO A 49 14.58 28.96 -27.05
CA PRO A 49 15.50 28.06 -27.73
C PRO A 49 14.82 27.39 -28.92
N ALA A 50 15.48 27.41 -30.08
CA ALA A 50 14.95 26.78 -31.29
C ALA A 50 14.65 25.29 -31.07
N SER A 51 13.48 24.85 -31.54
CA SER A 51 13.10 23.43 -31.53
C SER A 51 14.06 22.63 -32.41
N PRO A 52 14.43 21.39 -32.02
CA PRO A 52 15.24 20.51 -32.86
C PRO A 52 14.58 20.14 -34.20
N ASP A 53 13.24 20.20 -34.27
CA ASP A 53 12.46 19.70 -35.40
C ASP A 53 11.92 20.88 -36.23
N ASN A 54 12.59 21.22 -37.33
CA ASN A 54 12.24 22.36 -38.21
C ASN A 54 10.85 22.27 -38.89
N GLY A 55 10.12 21.16 -38.71
CA GLY A 55 8.74 20.93 -39.20
C GLY A 55 7.76 20.54 -38.10
N SER A 56 8.03 20.87 -36.83
CA SER A 56 7.18 20.48 -35.70
C SER A 56 5.84 21.23 -35.69
N SER A 57 4.75 20.53 -35.34
CA SER A 57 3.43 21.14 -35.23
C SER A 57 3.39 22.27 -34.19
N PRO A 58 2.45 23.23 -34.28
CA PRO A 58 2.32 24.30 -33.28
C PRO A 58 2.26 23.78 -31.84
N GLU A 59 1.58 22.66 -31.62
CA GLU A 59 1.49 21.99 -30.30
C GLU A 59 2.85 21.47 -29.80
N MET A 60 3.67 20.91 -30.69
CA MET A 60 5.01 20.45 -30.34
C MET A 60 5.94 21.62 -30.01
N GLN A 61 5.82 22.74 -30.73
CA GLN A 61 6.58 23.95 -30.45
C GLN A 61 6.17 24.57 -29.10
N ALA A 62 4.87 24.66 -28.82
CA ALA A 62 4.34 25.10 -27.52
C ALA A 62 4.87 24.25 -26.36
N ARG A 63 4.84 22.91 -26.51
CA ARG A 63 5.42 21.98 -25.53
C ARG A 63 6.92 22.21 -25.34
N TRP A 64 7.66 22.42 -26.44
CA TRP A 64 9.09 22.65 -26.38
C TRP A 64 9.47 23.94 -25.63
N ARG A 65 8.77 25.05 -25.88
CA ARG A 65 8.97 26.32 -25.15
C ARG A 65 8.75 26.12 -23.65
N LEU A 66 7.64 25.47 -23.29
CA LEU A 66 7.30 25.19 -21.90
C LEU A 66 8.34 24.31 -21.21
N GLN A 67 8.81 23.26 -21.89
CA GLN A 67 9.89 22.39 -21.39
C GLN A 67 11.17 23.18 -21.13
N CYS A 68 11.60 24.01 -22.08
CA CYS A 68 12.80 24.83 -21.93
C CYS A 68 12.67 25.80 -20.74
N LEU A 69 11.51 26.46 -20.60
CA LEU A 69 11.28 27.39 -19.50
C LEU A 69 11.36 26.68 -18.15
N LEU A 70 10.62 25.58 -17.97
CA LEU A 70 10.55 24.87 -16.69
C LEU A 70 11.87 24.18 -16.32
N MET A 71 12.61 23.67 -17.30
CA MET A 71 13.95 23.13 -17.06
C MET A 71 14.96 24.23 -16.71
N SER A 72 14.83 25.42 -17.30
CA SER A 72 15.62 26.59 -16.89
C SER A 72 15.28 27.03 -15.47
N ALA A 73 13.99 27.15 -15.17
CA ALA A 73 13.48 27.49 -13.84
C ALA A 73 13.96 26.52 -12.76
N GLU A 74 14.03 25.21 -13.05
CA GLU A 74 14.51 24.19 -12.11
C GLU A 74 15.99 24.41 -11.73
N ILE A 75 16.83 24.74 -12.71
CA ILE A 75 18.23 25.09 -12.49
C ILE A 75 18.31 26.36 -11.63
N ARG A 76 17.57 27.40 -12.02
CA ARG A 76 17.54 28.68 -11.32
C ARG A 76 16.96 28.59 -9.90
N TYR A 77 16.04 27.66 -9.65
CA TYR A 77 15.47 27.41 -8.33
C TYR A 77 16.52 26.95 -7.32
N SER A 78 17.46 26.11 -7.76
CA SER A 78 18.54 25.65 -6.90
C SER A 78 19.53 26.77 -6.58
N MET A 79 19.72 27.71 -7.51
CA MET A 79 20.48 28.94 -7.26
C MET A 79 19.75 29.88 -6.31
N TYR A 80 18.43 30.03 -6.47
CA TYR A 80 17.60 30.80 -5.54
C TYR A 80 17.65 30.25 -4.11
N LEU A 81 17.59 28.93 -3.92
CA LEU A 81 17.76 28.33 -2.60
C LEU A 81 19.15 28.60 -2.01
N GLN A 82 20.21 28.53 -2.81
CA GLN A 82 21.54 28.88 -2.33
C GLN A 82 21.65 30.35 -1.90
N PHE A 83 21.09 31.25 -2.72
CA PHE A 83 21.02 32.68 -2.42
C PHE A 83 20.18 32.97 -1.17
N LEU A 84 19.01 32.34 -1.05
CA LEU A 84 18.13 32.48 0.10
C LEU A 84 18.80 31.98 1.37
N GLU A 85 19.52 30.86 1.33
CA GLU A 85 20.20 30.30 2.51
C GLU A 85 21.28 31.25 3.03
N LYS A 86 22.06 31.85 2.12
CA LYS A 86 23.05 32.88 2.46
C LYS A 86 22.37 34.10 3.07
N TRP A 87 21.30 34.59 2.45
CA TRP A 87 20.57 35.76 2.92
C TRP A 87 19.97 35.54 4.31
N VAL A 88 19.29 34.40 4.54
CA VAL A 88 18.70 34.03 5.83
C VAL A 88 19.77 33.86 6.91
N THR A 89 20.93 33.29 6.55
CA THR A 89 22.07 33.19 7.48
C THR A 89 22.56 34.59 7.89
N ALA A 90 22.75 35.48 6.92
CA ALA A 90 23.26 36.83 7.18
C ALA A 90 22.26 37.73 7.93
N ASN A 91 20.96 37.50 7.72
CA ASN A 91 19.87 38.28 8.31
C ASN A 91 19.07 37.44 9.32
N SER A 92 19.79 36.72 10.18
CA SER A 92 19.17 35.86 11.21
C SER A 92 18.23 36.70 12.09
N GLY A 93 16.95 36.33 12.15
CA GLY A 93 15.91 37.05 12.89
C GLY A 93 15.11 38.07 12.09
N ALA A 94 15.42 38.30 10.81
CA ALA A 94 14.59 39.12 9.94
C ALA A 94 13.21 38.48 9.71
N SER A 95 12.16 39.32 9.64
CA SER A 95 10.82 38.86 9.30
C SER A 95 10.79 38.23 7.90
N LYS A 96 9.95 37.21 7.72
CA LYS A 96 9.72 36.54 6.42
C LYS A 96 9.29 37.51 5.32
N ASP A 97 8.65 38.62 5.67
CA ASP A 97 8.28 39.69 4.72
C ASP A 97 9.48 40.41 4.11
N GLN A 98 10.66 40.31 4.71
CA GLN A 98 11.89 40.90 4.20
C GLN A 98 12.70 39.93 3.34
N TRP A 99 12.33 38.64 3.32
CA TRP A 99 13.08 37.63 2.58
C TRP A 99 13.05 37.93 1.09
N PRO A 100 14.12 37.65 0.34
CA PRO A 100 14.10 37.83 -1.11
C PRO A 100 12.99 37.01 -1.75
N LEU A 101 12.24 37.60 -2.68
CA LEU A 101 11.26 36.86 -3.47
C LEU A 101 11.96 36.01 -4.54
N PRO A 102 11.37 34.87 -4.93
CA PRO A 102 11.82 34.14 -6.09
C PRO A 102 11.44 34.88 -7.39
N PRO A 103 12.27 34.81 -8.44
CA PRO A 103 11.83 35.09 -9.80
C PRO A 103 10.57 34.29 -10.17
N TRP A 104 9.74 34.82 -11.07
CA TRP A 104 8.46 34.19 -11.40
C TRP A 104 8.57 32.78 -12.00
N ASP A 105 9.58 32.53 -12.84
CA ASP A 105 9.87 31.19 -13.37
C ASP A 105 10.27 30.23 -12.24
N VAL A 106 11.16 30.68 -11.34
CA VAL A 106 11.59 29.94 -10.15
C VAL A 106 10.44 29.66 -9.18
N ALA A 107 9.54 30.62 -8.98
CA ALA A 107 8.42 30.54 -8.06
C ALA A 107 7.49 29.35 -8.40
N ILE A 108 7.32 29.06 -9.70
CA ILE A 108 6.52 27.92 -10.18
C ILE A 108 7.12 26.58 -9.70
N ILE A 109 8.44 26.44 -9.79
CA ILE A 109 9.15 25.23 -9.33
C ILE A 109 9.14 25.16 -7.80
N PHE A 110 9.35 26.29 -7.12
CA PHE A 110 9.31 26.34 -5.66
C PHE A 110 7.93 25.93 -5.12
N TYR A 111 6.86 26.48 -5.70
CA TYR A 111 5.49 26.09 -5.42
C TYR A 111 5.27 24.58 -5.64
N ALA A 112 5.65 24.05 -6.80
CA ALA A 112 5.47 22.64 -7.11
C ALA A 112 6.28 21.72 -6.18
N HIS A 113 7.45 22.15 -5.70
CA HIS A 113 8.25 21.38 -4.75
C HIS A 113 7.55 21.28 -3.38
N LEU A 114 6.97 22.38 -2.90
CA LEU A 114 6.26 22.42 -1.62
C LEU A 114 5.03 21.51 -1.57
N LEU A 115 4.37 21.30 -2.71
CA LEU A 115 3.26 20.34 -2.85
C LEU A 115 3.70 18.87 -2.79
N SER A 116 4.98 18.59 -2.59
CA SER A 116 5.49 17.24 -2.31
C SER A 116 6.22 17.25 -0.97
N PRO A 117 5.50 17.29 0.17
CA PRO A 117 6.05 17.66 1.47
C PRO A 117 7.17 16.73 1.94
N PHE A 118 7.14 15.46 1.53
CA PHE A 118 8.17 14.48 1.87
C PHE A 118 9.46 14.73 1.08
N ASN A 119 9.33 14.93 -0.23
CA ASN A 119 10.46 15.23 -1.09
C ASN A 119 11.06 16.60 -0.74
N PHE A 120 10.21 17.61 -0.52
CA PHE A 120 10.64 18.94 -0.08
C PHE A 120 11.47 18.88 1.19
N GLN A 121 10.93 18.27 2.26
CA GLN A 121 11.64 18.18 3.52
C GLN A 121 12.99 17.45 3.34
N ARG A 122 12.98 16.27 2.71
CA ARG A 122 14.22 15.49 2.47
C ARG A 122 15.26 16.32 1.71
N ASP A 123 14.82 16.99 0.66
CA ASP A 123 15.70 17.70 -0.25
C ASP A 123 16.22 18.99 0.42
N ILE A 124 15.40 19.75 1.14
CA ILE A 124 15.85 20.96 1.83
C ILE A 124 16.70 20.63 3.06
N GLU A 125 16.34 19.65 3.89
CA GLU A 125 17.17 19.24 5.03
C GLU A 125 18.57 18.75 4.58
N SER A 126 18.63 18.02 3.46
CA SER A 126 19.90 17.49 2.95
C SER A 126 20.76 18.53 2.23
N ASN A 127 20.14 19.51 1.58
CA ASN A 127 20.83 20.45 0.69
C ASN A 127 20.98 21.86 1.27
N PHE A 128 19.99 22.33 2.04
CA PHE A 128 19.86 23.69 2.54
C PHE A 128 19.30 23.71 3.99
N PRO A 129 20.00 23.09 4.95
CA PRO A 129 19.46 22.85 6.29
C PRO A 129 19.11 24.14 7.05
N LYS A 130 19.75 25.27 6.74
CA LYS A 130 19.44 26.55 7.42
C LYS A 130 18.11 27.14 6.95
N ILE A 131 17.73 26.90 5.69
CA ILE A 131 16.40 27.29 5.18
C ILE A 131 15.31 26.48 5.88
N TRP A 132 15.55 25.18 6.08
CA TRP A 132 14.62 24.33 6.83
C TRP A 132 14.47 24.79 8.28
N ALA A 133 15.59 25.04 8.96
CA ALA A 133 15.60 25.54 10.33
C ALA A 133 14.92 26.91 10.50
N ALA A 134 14.93 27.74 9.45
CA ALA A 134 14.24 29.02 9.41
C ALA A 134 12.75 28.92 9.01
N GLU A 135 12.21 27.69 8.92
CA GLU A 135 10.80 27.42 8.63
C GLU A 135 10.31 28.11 7.35
N VAL A 136 11.06 27.93 6.26
CA VAL A 136 10.73 28.49 4.94
C VAL A 136 9.28 28.22 4.56
N GLU A 137 8.63 29.23 3.98
CA GLU A 137 7.28 29.14 3.43
C GLU A 137 7.24 29.82 2.06
N PHE A 138 6.20 29.49 1.29
CA PHE A 138 5.95 30.21 0.05
C PHE A 138 5.49 31.65 0.37
N PRO A 139 6.13 32.70 -0.20
CA PRO A 139 5.80 34.10 0.08
C PRO A 139 4.51 34.54 -0.64
N LEU A 140 3.40 33.88 -0.30
CA LEU A 140 2.15 33.89 -1.06
C LEU A 140 1.56 35.30 -1.19
N SER A 141 1.44 36.03 -0.08
CA SER A 141 0.81 37.35 -0.09
C SER A 141 1.62 38.37 -0.89
N ARG A 142 2.95 38.37 -0.73
CA ARG A 142 3.85 39.25 -1.48
C ARG A 142 3.86 38.94 -2.98
N MET A 143 3.88 37.66 -3.36
CA MET A 143 3.79 37.25 -4.77
C MET A 143 2.41 37.59 -5.37
N ALA A 144 1.33 37.52 -4.58
CA ALA A 144 0.01 37.95 -5.01
C ALA A 144 -0.05 39.46 -5.25
N SER A 145 0.60 40.27 -4.40
CA SER A 145 0.49 41.73 -4.40
C SER A 145 1.37 42.46 -5.41
N THR A 146 2.51 41.88 -5.83
CA THR A 146 3.42 42.52 -6.80
C THR A 146 3.74 41.61 -7.99
N ASN A 147 4.16 42.21 -9.11
CA ASN A 147 4.72 41.51 -10.27
C ASN A 147 6.25 41.68 -10.37
N ALA A 148 6.84 42.62 -9.62
CA ALA A 148 8.27 42.89 -9.61
C ALA A 148 8.76 43.23 -8.20
N ASP A 149 9.99 42.83 -7.87
CA ASP A 149 10.61 43.13 -6.57
C ASP A 149 12.06 43.59 -6.80
N GLU A 150 12.24 44.91 -6.86
CA GLU A 150 13.53 45.51 -7.16
C GLU A 150 14.60 45.25 -6.08
N ALA A 151 14.18 45.02 -4.83
CA ALA A 151 15.11 44.67 -3.76
C ALA A 151 15.72 43.28 -3.99
N SER A 152 14.89 42.27 -4.28
CA SER A 152 15.30 40.89 -4.59
C SER A 152 16.11 40.85 -5.88
N LYS A 153 15.72 41.64 -6.88
CA LYS A 153 16.45 41.78 -8.14
C LYS A 153 17.86 42.35 -7.95
N ARG A 154 18.02 43.40 -7.13
CA ARG A 154 19.34 43.94 -6.78
C ARG A 154 20.19 42.92 -6.03
N ALA A 155 19.63 42.31 -4.98
CA ALA A 155 20.34 41.30 -4.18
C ALA A 155 20.75 40.07 -5.02
N TRP A 156 19.89 39.63 -5.94
CA TRP A 156 20.24 38.59 -6.91
C TRP A 156 21.36 39.03 -7.85
N GLY A 157 21.34 40.26 -8.35
CA GLY A 157 22.38 40.80 -9.22
C GLY A 157 23.74 40.91 -8.53
N GLU A 158 23.77 41.16 -7.22
CA GLU A 158 25.00 41.15 -6.42
C GLU A 158 25.61 39.74 -6.32
N GLU A 159 24.78 38.71 -6.09
CA GLU A 159 25.23 37.31 -5.98
C GLU A 159 25.51 36.67 -7.37
N TYR A 160 24.71 37.02 -8.37
CA TYR A 160 24.77 36.48 -9.73
C TYR A 160 24.78 37.58 -10.82
N PRO A 161 25.86 38.38 -10.97
CA PRO A 161 25.89 39.52 -11.88
C PRO A 161 25.63 39.19 -13.35
N SER A 162 25.98 37.97 -13.79
CA SER A 162 25.84 37.53 -15.18
C SER A 162 24.52 36.79 -15.46
N ILE A 163 23.61 36.70 -14.48
CA ILE A 163 22.38 35.92 -14.59
C ILE A 163 21.22 36.86 -14.26
N PRO A 164 20.35 37.20 -15.22
CA PRO A 164 19.26 38.13 -14.97
C PRO A 164 18.27 37.54 -13.94
N TYR A 165 17.77 38.37 -13.03
CA TYR A 165 16.71 37.97 -12.11
C TYR A 165 15.42 37.65 -12.87
N ASP A 166 14.99 38.52 -13.79
CA ASP A 166 13.77 38.29 -14.58
C ASP A 166 14.07 37.47 -15.85
N THR A 167 13.75 36.17 -15.87
CA THR A 167 13.60 35.44 -17.16
C THR A 167 12.33 35.93 -17.87
N ILE A 168 11.29 36.14 -17.06
CA ILE A 168 9.93 36.50 -17.46
C ILE A 168 9.61 37.85 -16.84
N ALA A 169 9.02 38.75 -17.60
CA ALA A 169 8.49 40.02 -17.10
C ALA A 169 7.01 40.14 -17.47
N PHE A 170 6.28 40.92 -16.66
CA PHE A 170 4.89 41.28 -16.94
C PHE A 170 4.85 42.58 -17.76
N ASN A 171 3.85 42.70 -18.63
CA ASN A 171 3.56 43.95 -19.32
C ASN A 171 3.09 45.03 -18.34
N ALA A 172 2.94 46.26 -18.84
CA ALA A 172 2.52 47.41 -18.01
C ALA A 172 1.17 47.17 -17.31
N ASP A 173 0.26 46.44 -17.95
CA ASP A 173 -1.06 46.11 -17.40
C ASP A 173 -1.04 44.91 -16.43
N GLY A 174 0.10 44.24 -16.28
CA GLY A 174 0.28 43.10 -15.38
C GLY A 174 -0.40 41.80 -15.82
N ASN A 175 -0.91 41.73 -17.05
CA ASN A 175 -1.77 40.64 -17.53
C ASN A 175 -1.09 39.67 -18.48
N GLN A 176 -0.12 40.14 -19.28
CA GLN A 176 0.65 39.32 -20.20
C GLN A 176 2.11 39.27 -19.79
N THR A 177 2.77 38.18 -20.13
CA THR A 177 4.17 37.94 -19.83
C THR A 177 5.01 37.73 -21.09
N PHE A 178 6.28 38.09 -21.01
CA PHE A 178 7.22 37.92 -22.10
C PHE A 178 8.61 37.57 -21.60
N ILE A 179 9.39 36.89 -22.44
CA ILE A 179 10.80 36.60 -22.16
C ILE A 179 11.61 37.87 -22.31
N THR A 180 12.44 38.18 -21.31
CA THR A 180 13.16 39.45 -21.20
C THR A 180 14.33 39.57 -22.18
N ALA A 181 15.02 38.47 -22.51
CA ALA A 181 16.17 38.49 -23.40
C ALA A 181 16.45 37.12 -24.04
N LYS A 182 17.03 37.14 -25.24
CA LYS A 182 17.53 35.93 -25.90
C LYS A 182 18.60 35.25 -25.04
N ASN A 183 18.59 33.91 -25.00
CA ASN A 183 19.57 33.07 -24.30
C ASN A 183 19.59 33.20 -22.75
N ASN A 184 18.67 33.96 -22.14
CA ASN A 184 18.60 34.11 -20.68
C ASN A 184 18.28 32.78 -19.94
N MET A 185 17.68 31.82 -20.65
CA MET A 185 17.38 30.48 -20.14
C MET A 185 18.59 29.54 -20.10
N ASN A 186 19.72 29.88 -20.72
CA ASN A 186 20.88 28.99 -20.76
C ASN A 186 21.42 28.71 -19.36
N ILE A 187 21.96 27.51 -19.16
CA ILE A 187 22.60 27.16 -17.88
C ILE A 187 23.94 27.87 -17.84
N GLN A 188 24.00 28.90 -17.00
CA GLN A 188 25.21 29.65 -16.71
C GLN A 188 26.04 28.89 -15.67
N ARG A 189 27.33 29.22 -15.59
CA ARG A 189 28.23 28.75 -14.53
C ARG A 189 28.53 27.22 -14.52
N TYR A 190 28.33 26.51 -15.64
CA TYR A 190 28.67 25.08 -15.73
C TYR A 190 30.18 24.85 -15.62
N THR A 191 30.60 23.91 -14.76
CA THR A 191 32.01 23.56 -14.58
C THR A 191 32.21 22.06 -14.76
N CYS A 192 32.84 21.67 -15.87
CA CYS A 192 33.11 20.26 -16.14
C CYS A 192 34.20 19.71 -15.22
N ARG A 193 33.91 18.59 -14.55
CA ARG A 193 34.87 17.91 -13.66
C ARG A 193 35.61 16.73 -14.30
N SER A 194 35.44 16.51 -15.60
CA SER A 194 36.19 15.47 -16.30
C SER A 194 37.69 15.73 -16.23
N ARG A 195 38.49 14.68 -16.00
CA ARG A 195 39.97 14.76 -16.06
C ARG A 195 40.47 15.20 -17.43
N SER A 196 39.68 14.98 -18.49
CA SER A 196 39.96 15.45 -19.84
C SER A 196 39.67 16.94 -20.07
N CYS A 197 39.00 17.62 -19.12
CA CYS A 197 38.70 19.05 -19.22
C CYS A 197 39.80 19.88 -18.54
N GLN A 198 40.88 20.15 -19.28
CA GLN A 198 42.14 20.67 -18.75
C GLN A 198 42.11 22.12 -18.21
N LYS A 199 40.99 22.86 -18.27
CA LYS A 199 41.02 24.31 -17.95
C LYS A 199 40.16 24.78 -16.78
N ARG A 200 39.38 23.91 -16.11
CA ARG A 200 38.42 24.31 -15.04
C ARG A 200 37.68 25.63 -15.35
N LYS A 201 37.39 25.88 -16.63
CA LYS A 201 36.74 27.11 -17.08
C LYS A 201 35.25 26.99 -16.80
N VAL A 202 34.63 28.15 -16.62
CA VAL A 202 33.19 28.29 -16.55
C VAL A 202 32.64 28.33 -17.97
N TYR A 203 31.64 27.49 -18.24
CA TYR A 203 30.99 27.38 -19.54
C TYR A 203 29.49 27.68 -19.43
N VAL A 204 28.88 27.90 -20.59
CA VAL A 204 27.43 28.02 -20.74
C VAL A 204 26.93 26.79 -21.47
N ILE A 205 25.92 26.12 -20.93
CA ILE A 205 25.20 25.05 -21.64
C ILE A 205 23.94 25.67 -22.25
N PRO A 206 23.77 25.60 -23.59
CA PRO A 206 22.54 26.03 -24.24
C PRO A 206 21.33 25.28 -23.69
N MET A 207 20.24 25.99 -23.38
CA MET A 207 19.04 25.34 -22.85
C MET A 207 18.46 24.32 -23.83
N ALA A 208 18.58 24.55 -25.14
CA ALA A 208 18.18 23.56 -26.15
C ALA A 208 18.91 22.22 -25.99
N ASP A 209 20.20 22.22 -25.64
CA ASP A 209 20.98 21.00 -25.49
C ASP A 209 20.64 20.28 -24.18
N TRP A 210 20.44 21.04 -23.10
CA TRP A 210 19.95 20.51 -21.83
C TRP A 210 18.57 19.87 -21.98
N ALA A 211 17.64 20.56 -22.65
CA ALA A 211 16.29 20.05 -22.86
C ALA A 211 16.29 18.77 -23.67
N LYS A 212 17.03 18.72 -24.80
CA LYS A 212 17.17 17.49 -25.61
C LYS A 212 17.71 16.31 -24.79
N TYR A 213 18.67 16.58 -23.91
CA TYR A 213 19.21 15.58 -23.00
C TYR A 213 18.15 15.05 -22.02
N ARG A 214 17.44 15.96 -21.33
CA ARG A 214 16.45 15.61 -20.31
C ARG A 214 15.28 14.80 -20.87
N VAL A 215 14.85 15.09 -22.10
CA VAL A 215 13.79 14.31 -22.78
C VAL A 215 14.31 13.04 -23.48
N GLY A 216 15.60 12.71 -23.33
CA GLY A 216 16.18 11.48 -23.89
C GLY A 216 16.38 11.50 -25.42
N ARG A 217 16.34 12.67 -26.06
CA ARG A 217 16.52 12.81 -27.51
C ARG A 217 17.99 12.80 -27.93
N ASN A 218 18.90 13.35 -27.13
CA ASN A 218 20.33 13.42 -27.44
C ASN A 218 21.21 13.26 -26.19
N SER A 219 22.50 12.99 -26.39
CA SER A 219 23.49 13.11 -25.32
C SER A 219 23.82 14.57 -25.01
N LEU A 220 24.07 14.90 -23.75
CA LEU A 220 24.63 16.21 -23.38
C LEU A 220 26.13 16.21 -23.63
N GLN A 221 26.67 17.21 -24.34
CA GLN A 221 28.11 17.35 -24.53
C GLN A 221 28.68 18.48 -23.68
N CYS A 222 29.81 18.24 -23.03
CA CYS A 222 30.55 19.30 -22.35
C CYS A 222 31.06 20.34 -23.37
N PRO A 223 30.76 21.65 -23.21
CA PRO A 223 31.25 22.68 -24.12
C PRO A 223 32.79 22.81 -24.16
N GLY A 224 33.47 22.38 -23.09
CA GLY A 224 34.93 22.47 -22.97
C GLY A 224 35.67 21.29 -23.60
N CYS A 225 35.43 20.08 -23.10
CA CYS A 225 36.17 18.87 -23.50
C CYS A 225 35.41 17.95 -24.45
N ARG A 226 34.18 18.32 -24.85
CA ARG A 226 33.30 17.54 -25.74
C ARG A 226 32.96 16.13 -25.24
N THR A 227 33.25 15.82 -23.98
CA THR A 227 32.83 14.57 -23.37
C THR A 227 31.31 14.48 -23.37
N SER A 228 30.80 13.38 -23.92
CA SER A 228 29.38 13.11 -24.04
C SER A 228 28.84 12.37 -22.81
N PHE A 229 27.71 12.84 -22.31
CA PHE A 229 26.94 12.22 -21.24
C PHE A 229 25.66 11.65 -21.87
N THR A 230 25.56 10.32 -21.91
CA THR A 230 24.38 9.61 -22.39
C THR A 230 23.50 9.19 -21.22
N ARG A 231 22.19 9.11 -21.47
CA ARG A 231 21.24 8.48 -20.56
C ARG A 231 21.29 6.97 -20.84
N TYR A 232 21.94 6.18 -19.98
CA TYR A 232 21.93 4.72 -20.13
C TYR A 232 20.50 4.21 -19.96
N SER A 233 20.02 3.43 -20.92
CA SER A 233 18.66 2.92 -20.89
C SER A 233 18.48 1.88 -19.77
N GLN A 234 17.29 1.98 -19.18
CA GLN A 234 16.61 1.03 -18.30
C GLN A 234 16.81 1.09 -16.77
N TYR A 235 17.98 1.05 -16.13
CA TYR A 235 17.98 1.01 -14.64
C TYR A 235 19.18 1.62 -13.88
N VAL A 236 19.72 2.75 -14.33
CA VAL A 236 20.80 3.42 -13.58
C VAL A 236 20.59 4.93 -13.63
N HIS A 237 20.11 5.53 -12.54
CA HIS A 237 19.77 6.96 -12.46
C HIS A 237 20.75 7.88 -13.21
N ASP A 238 20.22 8.91 -13.85
CA ASP A 238 20.95 9.91 -14.62
C ASP A 238 22.21 10.41 -13.87
N ARG A 239 23.39 10.18 -14.46
CA ARG A 239 24.68 10.54 -13.86
C ARG A 239 24.80 12.04 -13.63
N VAL A 240 24.27 12.84 -14.56
CA VAL A 240 24.34 14.31 -14.52
C VAL A 240 23.44 14.84 -13.42
N LEU A 241 22.24 14.28 -13.24
CA LEU A 241 21.37 14.63 -12.12
C LEU A 241 21.91 14.16 -10.76
N ARG A 242 22.42 12.92 -10.67
CA ARG A 242 23.01 12.40 -9.42
C ARG A 242 24.25 13.16 -8.97
N SER A 243 25.08 13.58 -9.91
CA SER A 243 26.29 14.36 -9.64
C SER A 243 26.05 15.86 -9.80
N SER A 244 24.80 16.32 -9.81
CA SER A 244 24.46 17.71 -10.13
C SER A 244 25.18 18.72 -9.24
N ARG A 245 25.25 18.49 -7.93
CA ARG A 245 26.04 19.33 -7.01
C ARG A 245 27.52 19.45 -7.42
N VAL A 246 28.08 18.38 -7.95
CA VAL A 246 29.47 18.32 -8.38
C VAL A 246 29.60 19.05 -9.73
N GLU A 247 28.75 18.75 -10.70
CA GLU A 247 28.84 19.25 -12.08
C GLU A 247 28.35 20.71 -12.24
N PHE A 248 27.37 21.13 -11.46
CA PHE A 248 26.75 22.47 -11.52
C PHE A 248 27.03 23.34 -10.28
N GLY A 249 27.48 22.75 -9.17
CA GLY A 249 27.65 23.46 -7.90
C GLY A 249 26.38 23.51 -7.04
N PHE A 250 25.25 23.02 -7.54
CA PHE A 250 23.97 22.97 -6.86
C PHE A 250 23.20 21.69 -7.25
N PRO A 251 22.31 21.17 -6.39
CA PRO A 251 21.49 20.01 -6.72
C PRO A 251 20.51 20.32 -7.85
N VAL A 252 20.07 19.31 -8.60
CA VAL A 252 18.95 19.40 -9.54
C VAL A 252 17.90 18.38 -9.13
N PHE A 253 16.71 18.85 -8.75
CA PHE A 253 15.69 18.06 -8.06
C PHE A 253 14.76 17.23 -8.97
N ASN A 254 14.88 17.36 -10.30
CA ASN A 254 14.03 16.66 -11.26
C ASN A 254 12.52 16.96 -11.10
N LEU A 255 12.19 18.23 -10.92
CA LEU A 255 10.86 18.79 -10.67
C LEU A 255 10.19 19.41 -11.91
N TRP A 256 10.89 19.59 -13.04
CA TRP A 256 10.36 20.35 -14.20
C TRP A 256 9.05 19.80 -14.81
N GLU A 257 8.74 18.52 -14.60
CA GLU A 257 7.46 17.91 -15.00
C GLU A 257 6.32 18.23 -14.03
N SER A 258 6.61 18.51 -12.76
CA SER A 258 5.60 18.69 -11.71
C SER A 258 4.68 19.88 -11.98
N PRO A 259 5.16 21.08 -12.35
CA PRO A 259 4.27 22.18 -12.72
C PRO A 259 3.34 21.85 -13.90
N GLN A 260 3.81 21.06 -14.87
CA GLN A 260 2.98 20.67 -16.00
C GLN A 260 1.81 19.78 -15.57
N ARG A 261 1.95 18.95 -14.54
CA ARG A 261 0.84 18.16 -14.01
C ARG A 261 -0.20 19.04 -13.30
N GLN A 262 0.25 20.07 -12.61
CA GLN A 262 -0.61 20.98 -11.84
C GLN A 262 -1.37 21.98 -12.73
N PHE A 263 -0.70 22.51 -13.76
CA PHE A 263 -1.19 23.60 -14.62
C PHE A 263 -1.44 23.17 -16.08
N CYS A 264 -1.50 21.87 -16.40
CA CYS A 264 -1.93 21.44 -17.72
C CYS A 264 -3.38 21.87 -17.99
N LYS A 265 -3.74 21.92 -19.27
CA LYS A 265 -5.12 22.14 -19.71
C LYS A 265 -6.06 21.11 -19.06
N GLN A 266 -7.14 21.58 -18.44
CA GLN A 266 -8.07 20.79 -17.61
C GLN A 266 -7.41 20.13 -16.38
N GLY A 267 -6.23 20.61 -15.99
CA GLY A 267 -5.47 20.18 -14.81
C GLY A 267 -6.09 20.64 -13.49
N PHE A 268 -5.32 20.58 -12.41
CA PHE A 268 -5.79 21.03 -11.10
C PHE A 268 -6.12 22.53 -11.11
N ALA A 269 -5.18 23.36 -11.57
CA ALA A 269 -5.33 24.80 -11.53
C ALA A 269 -6.54 25.30 -12.33
N ASP A 270 -6.75 24.79 -13.55
CA ASP A 270 -7.92 25.13 -14.38
C ASP A 270 -9.23 24.86 -13.66
N ARG A 271 -9.33 23.70 -13.00
CA ARG A 271 -10.58 23.27 -12.39
C ARG A 271 -10.84 23.96 -11.05
N VAL A 272 -9.79 24.26 -10.28
CA VAL A 272 -9.92 25.08 -9.06
C VAL A 272 -10.30 26.51 -9.40
N LEU A 273 -9.66 27.12 -10.41
CA LEU A 273 -9.96 28.49 -10.82
C LEU A 273 -11.33 28.65 -11.47
N ALA A 274 -11.98 27.55 -11.88
CA ALA A 274 -13.35 27.53 -12.38
C ALA A 274 -14.41 27.38 -11.27
N LEU A 275 -14.01 27.16 -10.01
CA LEU A 275 -14.94 27.11 -8.89
C LEU A 275 -15.48 28.50 -8.56
N ASP A 276 -16.69 28.53 -8.01
CA ASP A 276 -17.25 29.75 -7.44
C ASP A 276 -16.41 30.19 -6.24
N GLU A 277 -15.86 31.41 -6.31
CA GLU A 277 -15.05 31.98 -5.24
C GLU A 277 -15.87 32.19 -3.97
N ALA A 278 -17.17 32.49 -4.07
CA ALA A 278 -18.05 32.61 -2.90
C ALA A 278 -18.20 31.26 -2.16
N TYR A 279 -18.29 30.17 -2.92
CA TYR A 279 -18.30 28.82 -2.37
C TYR A 279 -16.97 28.47 -1.68
N ILE A 280 -15.84 28.70 -2.34
CA ILE A 280 -14.51 28.37 -1.79
C ILE A 280 -14.26 29.09 -0.46
N LEU A 281 -14.64 30.36 -0.38
CA LEU A 281 -14.37 31.22 0.78
C LEU A 281 -15.40 31.05 1.91
N ALA A 282 -16.39 30.17 1.76
CA ALA A 282 -17.37 29.88 2.81
C ALA A 282 -16.70 29.16 4.01
N PRO A 283 -17.09 29.45 5.27
CA PRO A 283 -16.51 28.77 6.45
C PRO A 283 -16.64 27.24 6.45
N ASP A 284 -17.63 26.69 5.74
CA ASP A 284 -17.85 25.25 5.64
C ASP A 284 -16.71 24.52 4.91
N THR A 285 -15.99 25.16 3.98
CA THR A 285 -14.88 24.52 3.24
C THR A 285 -13.69 24.20 4.15
N VAL A 286 -13.39 25.05 5.13
CA VAL A 286 -12.42 24.75 6.20
C VAL A 286 -12.85 23.51 6.98
N THR A 287 -14.12 23.46 7.36
CA THR A 287 -14.69 22.30 8.08
C THR A 287 -14.59 21.03 7.25
N ARG A 288 -14.82 21.11 5.93
CA ARG A 288 -14.68 19.99 5.02
C ARG A 288 -13.24 19.48 4.94
N TYR A 289 -12.26 20.37 4.85
CA TYR A 289 -10.84 20.00 4.90
C TYR A 289 -10.47 19.31 6.23
N LEU A 290 -10.90 19.87 7.37
CA LEU A 290 -10.66 19.27 8.69
C LEU A 290 -11.33 17.89 8.83
N ARG A 291 -12.53 17.72 8.29
CA ARG A 291 -13.24 16.43 8.26
C ARG A 291 -12.54 15.41 7.36
N PHE A 292 -11.91 15.87 6.28
CA PHE A 292 -11.11 15.02 5.40
C PHE A 292 -9.83 14.53 6.08
N LEU A 293 -9.11 15.40 6.80
CA LEU A 293 -7.99 14.99 7.63
C LEU A 293 -8.41 13.97 8.70
N GLN A 294 -9.60 14.14 9.30
CA GLN A 294 -10.13 13.20 10.28
C GLN A 294 -10.43 11.83 9.64
N LEU A 295 -10.94 11.80 8.40
CA LEU A 295 -11.09 10.55 7.65
C LEU A 295 -9.75 9.89 7.37
N MET A 296 -8.71 10.65 7.00
CA MET A 296 -7.36 10.10 6.80
C MET A 296 -6.77 9.50 8.07
N LYS A 297 -7.04 10.10 9.24
CA LYS A 297 -6.57 9.57 10.52
C LYS A 297 -7.21 8.22 10.86
N GLU A 298 -8.49 8.05 10.56
CA GLU A 298 -9.27 6.89 11.00
C GLU A 298 -9.27 5.73 10.00
N ASN A 299 -8.91 5.99 8.75
CA ASN A 299 -8.99 4.99 7.68
C ASN A 299 -7.62 4.67 7.15
N GLN A 300 -7.45 3.42 6.72
CA GLN A 300 -6.24 2.95 6.05
C GLN A 300 -6.37 2.79 4.52
N SER A 301 -7.43 3.33 3.91
CA SER A 301 -7.69 3.30 2.46
C SER A 301 -7.36 4.61 1.74
N ILE A 302 -6.82 4.53 0.51
CA ILE A 302 -6.42 5.70 -0.29
C ILE A 302 -7.62 6.65 -0.40
N LEU A 303 -7.49 7.87 0.12
CA LEU A 303 -8.54 8.87 0.07
C LEU A 303 -8.28 9.89 -1.04
N VAL A 304 -9.34 10.30 -1.73
CA VAL A 304 -9.27 11.28 -2.83
C VAL A 304 -10.00 12.57 -2.41
N PRO A 305 -9.31 13.71 -2.28
CA PRO A 305 -9.93 14.97 -1.92
C PRO A 305 -10.86 15.49 -3.04
N THR A 306 -11.88 16.26 -2.67
CA THR A 306 -12.56 17.13 -3.64
C THR A 306 -11.70 18.36 -3.96
N LEU A 307 -12.03 19.15 -5.00
CA LEU A 307 -11.19 20.29 -5.42
C LEU A 307 -11.02 21.36 -4.33
N ASP A 308 -12.09 21.67 -3.61
CA ASP A 308 -12.08 22.58 -2.45
C ASP A 308 -11.15 22.03 -1.37
N ILE A 309 -11.33 20.77 -0.97
CA ILE A 309 -10.48 20.12 0.04
C ILE A 309 -9.01 20.12 -0.39
N ASP A 310 -8.73 19.85 -1.67
CA ASP A 310 -7.37 19.79 -2.22
C ASP A 310 -6.73 21.18 -2.33
N LEU A 311 -7.50 22.23 -2.65
CA LEU A 311 -7.00 23.61 -2.58
C LEU A 311 -6.56 23.98 -1.16
N PHE A 312 -7.37 23.67 -0.15
CA PHE A 312 -7.00 23.92 1.25
C PHE A 312 -5.79 23.09 1.65
N TRP A 313 -5.71 21.84 1.18
CA TRP A 313 -4.55 20.99 1.42
C TRP A 313 -3.28 21.53 0.75
N HIS A 314 -3.34 21.99 -0.50
CA HIS A 314 -2.23 22.65 -1.17
C HIS A 314 -1.80 23.91 -0.41
N THR A 315 -2.75 24.74 0.02
CA THR A 315 -2.48 25.97 0.78
C THR A 315 -1.76 25.68 2.10
N HIS A 316 -2.18 24.63 2.81
CA HIS A 316 -1.52 24.17 4.03
C HIS A 316 -0.06 23.75 3.77
N GLN A 317 0.19 23.04 2.66
CA GLN A 317 1.53 22.56 2.28
C GLN A 317 2.50 23.69 1.90
N LEU A 318 2.02 24.89 1.59
CA LEU A 318 2.87 26.06 1.32
C LEU A 318 3.62 26.58 2.56
N SER A 319 3.29 26.06 3.75
CA SER A 319 4.03 26.27 5.00
C SER A 319 4.51 24.90 5.53
N PRO A 320 5.57 24.32 4.97
CA PRO A 320 5.94 22.92 5.15
C PRO A 320 6.30 22.54 6.60
N ALA A 321 6.94 23.44 7.34
CA ALA A 321 7.24 23.22 8.77
C ALA A 321 5.95 23.17 9.63
N ALA A 322 5.03 24.11 9.38
CA ALA A 322 3.72 24.15 10.04
C ALA A 322 2.88 22.93 9.67
N TYR A 323 2.82 22.57 8.38
CA TYR A 323 2.13 21.37 7.90
C TYR A 323 2.66 20.09 8.56
N HIS A 324 3.98 19.92 8.59
CA HIS A 324 4.61 18.79 9.26
C HIS A 324 4.23 18.72 10.75
N THR A 325 4.30 19.85 11.44
CA THR A 325 3.96 19.96 12.87
C THR A 325 2.49 19.66 13.12
N TYR A 326 1.60 20.17 12.28
CA TYR A 326 0.16 19.94 12.38
C TYR A 326 -0.18 18.46 12.17
N CYS A 327 0.33 17.84 11.10
CA CYS A 327 0.13 16.41 10.83
C CYS A 327 0.65 15.54 11.99
N LYS A 328 1.87 15.81 12.47
CA LYS A 328 2.46 15.07 13.59
C LYS A 328 1.62 15.21 14.86
N THR A 329 1.13 16.41 15.17
CA THR A 329 0.40 16.71 16.41
C THR A 329 -1.01 16.14 16.41
N HIS A 330 -1.77 16.34 15.33
CA HIS A 330 -3.20 16.03 15.31
C HIS A 330 -3.53 14.68 14.70
N ILE A 331 -2.74 14.26 13.71
CA ILE A 331 -3.00 13.06 12.90
C ILE A 331 -2.14 11.89 13.40
N GLY A 332 -0.96 12.18 13.97
CA GLY A 332 -0.02 11.18 14.48
C GLY A 332 0.87 10.55 13.40
N GLN A 333 0.66 10.93 12.14
CA GLN A 333 1.47 10.51 11.01
C GLN A 333 1.67 11.66 10.02
N ARG A 334 2.75 11.60 9.24
CA ARG A 334 2.99 12.53 8.14
C ARG A 334 2.08 12.17 6.97
N ILE A 335 1.49 13.16 6.32
CA ILE A 335 0.65 12.94 5.14
C ILE A 335 1.38 13.46 3.90
N ASN A 336 1.70 12.55 2.98
CA ASN A 336 2.23 12.86 1.65
C ASN A 336 1.11 13.24 0.66
N HIS A 337 1.45 14.11 -0.29
CA HIS A 337 0.62 14.46 -1.43
C HIS A 337 1.37 13.99 -2.68
N ASP A 338 0.80 13.02 -3.40
CA ASP A 338 1.43 12.44 -4.59
C ASP A 338 0.52 12.56 -5.80
N ASP A 339 0.94 13.44 -6.70
CA ASP A 339 0.23 13.78 -7.92
C ASP A 339 0.50 12.84 -9.11
N THR A 340 1.15 11.69 -8.86
CA THR A 340 1.61 10.73 -9.88
C THR A 340 0.75 9.45 -9.96
N ILE A 341 -0.18 9.25 -9.02
CA ILE A 341 -1.06 8.05 -9.05
C ILE A 341 -1.92 8.01 -10.33
N ARG A 342 -1.90 6.84 -10.98
CA ARG A 342 -2.61 6.57 -12.24
C ARG A 342 -4.14 6.67 -12.11
N THR A 343 -4.78 7.18 -13.16
CA THR A 343 -6.23 7.45 -13.26
C THR A 343 -7.15 6.26 -12.98
N GLY A 344 -6.71 5.02 -13.25
CA GLY A 344 -7.51 3.80 -13.02
C GLY A 344 -7.76 3.47 -11.55
N ALA A 345 -6.74 3.60 -10.69
CA ALA A 345 -6.87 3.38 -9.24
C ALA A 345 -7.69 4.50 -8.55
N ARG A 346 -7.78 5.67 -9.19
CA ARG A 346 -8.41 6.88 -8.65
C ARG A 346 -9.93 6.78 -8.54
N SER A 347 -10.62 6.11 -9.47
CA SER A 347 -12.09 6.06 -9.45
C SER A 347 -12.62 5.25 -8.27
N THR A 348 -12.02 4.09 -7.98
CA THR A 348 -12.44 3.24 -6.86
C THR A 348 -12.13 3.87 -5.51
N ALA A 349 -10.95 4.48 -5.36
CA ALA A 349 -10.57 5.22 -4.15
C ALA A 349 -11.49 6.42 -3.88
N GLN A 350 -11.91 7.11 -4.94
CA GLN A 350 -12.87 8.21 -4.82
C GLN A 350 -14.25 7.73 -4.38
N ASP A 351 -14.77 6.68 -5.03
CA ASP A 351 -16.06 6.08 -4.68
C ASP A 351 -16.06 5.58 -3.22
N GLN A 352 -14.92 5.02 -2.77
CA GLN A 352 -14.70 4.66 -1.37
C GLN A 352 -14.65 5.88 -0.43
N THR A 353 -13.97 6.96 -0.82
CA THR A 353 -13.91 8.20 -0.03
C THR A 353 -15.31 8.79 0.16
N ALA A 354 -16.11 8.85 -0.91
CA ALA A 354 -17.48 9.34 -0.85
C ALA A 354 -18.37 8.46 0.04
N HIS A 355 -18.18 7.14 -0.03
CA HIS A 355 -18.85 6.19 0.86
C HIS A 355 -18.51 6.44 2.34
N LEU A 356 -17.22 6.51 2.68
CA LEU A 356 -16.75 6.76 4.05
C LEU A 356 -17.27 8.10 4.58
N TRP A 357 -17.24 9.15 3.74
CA TRP A 357 -17.79 10.46 4.06
C TRP A 357 -19.29 10.39 4.35
N ALA A 358 -20.07 9.77 3.47
CA ALA A 358 -21.50 9.62 3.62
C ALA A 358 -21.85 8.81 4.88
N MET A 359 -21.10 7.74 5.16
CA MET A 359 -21.30 6.93 6.36
C MET A 359 -21.06 7.72 7.64
N LYS A 360 -19.98 8.50 7.69
CA LYS A 360 -19.58 9.24 8.89
C LYS A 360 -20.35 10.54 9.11
N TYR A 361 -20.41 11.40 8.10
CA TYR A 361 -20.95 12.75 8.26
C TYR A 361 -22.42 12.87 7.84
N ASN A 362 -22.97 11.83 7.20
CA ASN A 362 -24.34 11.83 6.70
C ASN A 362 -24.63 12.96 5.69
N GLU A 363 -23.62 13.26 4.88
CA GLU A 363 -23.65 14.31 3.87
C GLU A 363 -23.10 13.77 2.55
N SER A 364 -23.49 14.40 1.44
CA SER A 364 -22.85 14.10 0.16
C SER A 364 -21.44 14.66 0.16
N TYR A 365 -20.51 13.86 -0.34
CA TYR A 365 -19.12 14.29 -0.46
C TYR A 365 -18.94 15.34 -1.56
N PHE A 366 -19.69 15.21 -2.65
CA PHE A 366 -19.60 16.05 -3.85
C PHE A 366 -20.60 17.21 -3.86
N ASP A 367 -21.59 17.19 -2.98
CA ASP A 367 -22.67 18.18 -2.97
C ASP A 367 -23.14 18.42 -1.53
N PRO A 368 -22.31 19.08 -0.69
CA PRO A 368 -22.59 19.23 0.74
C PRO A 368 -23.86 20.03 1.04
N GLU A 369 -24.27 20.92 0.15
CA GLU A 369 -25.42 21.81 0.32
C GLU A 369 -26.74 21.14 -0.10
N SER A 370 -26.70 20.07 -0.90
CA SER A 370 -27.91 19.39 -1.37
C SER A 370 -28.63 18.58 -0.30
N LYS A 371 -29.79 19.10 0.13
CA LYS A 371 -30.73 18.39 1.00
C LYS A 371 -31.20 17.07 0.37
N ALA A 372 -31.47 17.06 -0.93
CA ALA A 372 -31.91 15.85 -1.65
C ALA A 372 -30.85 14.73 -1.58
N ALA A 373 -29.57 15.07 -1.70
CA ALA A 373 -28.48 14.12 -1.56
C ALA A 373 -28.35 13.58 -0.12
N LYS A 374 -28.53 14.44 0.89
CA LYS A 374 -28.57 14.01 2.32
C LYS A 374 -29.72 13.03 2.58
N ASP A 375 -30.92 13.33 2.08
CA ASP A 375 -32.11 12.48 2.23
C ASP A 375 -31.95 11.13 1.51
N GLU A 376 -31.31 11.13 0.33
CA GLU A 376 -30.96 9.91 -0.39
C GLU A 376 -30.01 9.02 0.42
N ILE A 377 -28.93 9.57 0.96
CA ILE A 377 -27.96 8.84 1.80
C ILE A 377 -28.67 8.20 3.00
N GLN A 378 -29.55 8.95 3.68
CA GLN A 378 -30.32 8.41 4.81
C GLN A 378 -31.23 7.26 4.38
N ARG A 379 -31.89 7.37 3.23
CA ARG A 379 -32.75 6.30 2.69
C ARG A 379 -31.93 5.06 2.36
N GLN A 380 -30.77 5.21 1.72
CA GLN A 380 -29.88 4.10 1.39
C GLN A 380 -29.32 3.42 2.65
N LYS A 381 -28.96 4.18 3.69
CA LYS A 381 -28.57 3.63 5.00
C LYS A 381 -29.71 2.85 5.65
N LYS A 382 -30.94 3.37 5.59
CA LYS A 382 -32.13 2.67 6.11
C LYS A 382 -32.39 1.37 5.34
N ALA A 383 -32.30 1.40 4.01
CA ALA A 383 -32.44 0.23 3.16
C ALA A 383 -31.36 -0.83 3.46
N SER A 384 -30.11 -0.41 3.67
CA SER A 384 -29.01 -1.32 4.02
C SER A 384 -29.23 -1.97 5.39
N LYS A 385 -29.68 -1.21 6.40
CA LYS A 385 -30.09 -1.77 7.70
C LYS A 385 -31.24 -2.76 7.59
N GLN A 386 -32.19 -2.49 6.70
CA GLN A 386 -33.30 -3.40 6.43
C GLN A 386 -32.80 -4.69 5.77
N LYS A 387 -31.90 -4.58 4.79
CA LYS A 387 -31.27 -5.72 4.12
C LYS A 387 -30.48 -6.62 5.08
N VAL A 388 -29.79 -6.04 6.07
CA VAL A 388 -29.15 -6.83 7.16
C VAL A 388 -30.18 -7.71 7.88
N ARG A 389 -31.36 -7.17 8.20
CA ARG A 389 -32.43 -7.92 8.87
C ARG A 389 -33.03 -8.99 7.96
N GLU A 390 -33.17 -8.72 6.68
CA GLU A 390 -33.66 -9.69 5.68
C GLU A 390 -32.68 -10.83 5.48
N ASN A 391 -31.39 -10.54 5.32
CA ASN A 391 -30.33 -11.54 5.23
C ASN A 391 -30.33 -12.45 6.48
N ALA A 392 -30.49 -11.87 7.68
CA ALA A 392 -30.56 -12.64 8.92
C ALA A 392 -31.79 -13.57 8.96
N LYS A 393 -32.94 -13.12 8.46
CA LYS A 393 -34.15 -13.96 8.33
C LYS A 393 -33.95 -15.10 7.34
N GLU A 394 -33.27 -14.85 6.23
CA GLU A 394 -32.99 -15.86 5.20
C GLU A 394 -32.05 -16.96 5.73
N LEU A 395 -30.98 -16.57 6.44
CA LEU A 395 -30.11 -17.53 7.12
C LEU A 395 -30.88 -18.33 8.19
N ALA A 396 -31.71 -17.68 9.00
CA ALA A 396 -32.53 -18.38 9.99
C ALA A 396 -33.55 -19.35 9.34
N ALA A 397 -34.13 -18.99 8.20
CA ALA A 397 -35.01 -19.87 7.44
C ALA A 397 -34.25 -21.07 6.85
N PHE A 398 -33.03 -20.85 6.35
CA PHE A 398 -32.13 -21.92 5.89
C PHE A 398 -31.82 -22.90 7.02
N ASP A 399 -31.42 -22.38 8.19
CA ASP A 399 -31.09 -23.16 9.38
C ASP A 399 -32.30 -23.97 9.85
N LYS A 400 -33.50 -23.36 9.87
CA LYS A 400 -34.74 -24.05 10.24
C LYS A 400 -35.10 -25.18 9.27
N THR A 401 -34.92 -24.96 7.96
CA THR A 401 -35.26 -25.96 6.92
C THR A 401 -34.36 -27.19 7.03
N HIS A 402 -33.10 -27.02 7.42
CA HIS A 402 -32.11 -28.11 7.52
C HIS A 402 -31.89 -28.64 8.94
N LEU A 403 -32.69 -28.20 9.92
CA LEU A 403 -32.61 -28.68 11.29
C LEU A 403 -32.71 -30.21 11.39
N HIS A 404 -33.56 -30.83 10.56
CA HIS A 404 -33.72 -32.28 10.53
C HIS A 404 -32.42 -33.04 10.13
N VAL A 405 -31.60 -32.47 9.24
CA VAL A 405 -30.30 -33.05 8.85
C VAL A 405 -29.33 -32.96 10.01
N LYS A 406 -29.29 -31.80 10.70
CA LYS A 406 -28.50 -31.61 11.90
C LYS A 406 -28.90 -32.62 12.99
N ASP A 407 -30.19 -32.74 13.26
CA ASP A 407 -30.69 -33.68 14.27
C ASP A 407 -30.36 -35.14 13.90
N ALA A 408 -30.36 -35.48 12.60
CA ALA A 408 -29.95 -36.81 12.13
C ALA A 408 -28.45 -37.05 12.34
N PHE A 409 -27.62 -36.06 12.01
CA PHE A 409 -26.18 -36.07 12.30
C PHE A 409 -25.90 -36.22 13.81
N ASP A 410 -26.53 -35.40 14.65
CA ASP A 410 -26.37 -35.44 16.10
C ASP A 410 -26.79 -36.82 16.65
N ARG A 411 -27.89 -37.40 16.15
CA ARG A 411 -28.31 -38.75 16.54
C ARG A 411 -27.31 -39.83 16.12
N ALA A 412 -26.83 -39.80 14.88
CA ALA A 412 -25.87 -40.78 14.37
C ALA A 412 -24.53 -40.72 15.13
N ASN A 413 -24.04 -39.50 15.40
CA ASN A 413 -22.80 -39.29 16.14
C ASN A 413 -22.92 -39.72 17.62
N ASN A 414 -24.07 -39.44 18.25
CA ASN A 414 -24.37 -39.94 19.60
C ASN A 414 -24.44 -41.47 19.65
N ARG A 415 -25.04 -42.11 18.63
CA ARG A 415 -25.10 -43.57 18.52
C ARG A 415 -23.71 -44.18 18.38
N MET A 416 -22.86 -43.61 17.52
CA MET A 416 -21.46 -44.01 17.37
C MET A 416 -20.72 -43.94 18.70
N THR A 417 -20.82 -42.80 19.39
CA THR A 417 -20.20 -42.60 20.71
C THR A 417 -20.67 -43.64 21.74
N GLN A 418 -21.96 -43.98 21.73
CA GLN A 418 -22.52 -45.00 22.63
C GLN A 418 -22.02 -46.41 22.31
N ASP A 419 -21.99 -46.80 21.04
CA ASP A 419 -21.58 -48.13 20.64
C ASP A 419 -20.07 -48.33 20.83
N GLU A 420 -19.25 -47.33 20.54
CA GLU A 420 -17.81 -47.32 20.88
C GLU A 420 -17.58 -47.45 22.39
N ALA A 421 -18.38 -46.77 23.21
CA ALA A 421 -18.29 -46.88 24.66
C ALA A 421 -18.65 -48.29 25.16
N LYS A 422 -19.67 -48.93 24.58
CA LYS A 422 -20.03 -50.33 24.88
C LYS A 422 -18.89 -51.28 24.51
N LEU A 423 -18.34 -51.15 23.30
CA LEU A 423 -17.22 -51.96 22.84
C LEU A 423 -15.98 -51.77 23.74
N ARG A 424 -15.66 -50.52 24.10
CA ARG A 424 -14.56 -50.19 25.02
C ARG A 424 -14.75 -50.84 26.39
N LYS A 425 -15.97 -50.81 26.93
CA LYS A 425 -16.32 -51.46 28.19
C LYS A 425 -16.13 -52.98 28.11
N MET A 426 -16.62 -53.61 27.04
CA MET A 426 -16.47 -55.06 26.83
C MET A 426 -15.01 -55.48 26.65
N ARG A 427 -14.21 -54.71 25.90
CA ARG A 427 -12.75 -54.89 25.81
C ARG A 427 -12.06 -54.70 27.16
N GLY A 428 -12.59 -53.83 28.02
CA GLY A 428 -12.16 -53.70 29.42
C GLY A 428 -12.40 -54.97 30.23
N VAL A 429 -13.63 -55.50 30.18
CA VAL A 429 -14.00 -56.74 30.88
C VAL A 429 -13.17 -57.93 30.40
N ALA A 430 -13.01 -58.11 29.09
CA ALA A 430 -12.21 -59.19 28.53
C ALA A 430 -10.74 -59.13 28.98
N ARG A 431 -10.16 -57.92 29.11
CA ARG A 431 -8.81 -57.74 29.66
C ARG A 431 -8.69 -58.15 31.12
N VAL A 432 -9.72 -57.91 31.94
CA VAL A 432 -9.75 -58.36 33.34
C VAL A 432 -9.76 -59.88 33.39
N VAL A 433 -10.65 -60.54 32.66
CA VAL A 433 -10.71 -62.02 32.60
C VAL A 433 -9.39 -62.59 32.09
N GLN A 434 -8.77 -61.96 31.09
CA GLN A 434 -7.45 -62.36 30.60
C GLN A 434 -6.36 -62.26 31.68
N SER A 435 -6.38 -61.22 32.51
CA SER A 435 -5.44 -61.08 33.62
C SER A 435 -5.67 -62.12 34.73
N GLU A 436 -6.93 -62.50 34.98
CA GLU A 436 -7.28 -63.57 35.92
C GLU A 436 -6.80 -64.93 35.42
N ILE A 437 -6.89 -65.20 34.10
CA ILE A 437 -6.32 -66.40 33.48
C ILE A 437 -4.81 -66.45 33.72
N THR A 438 -4.11 -65.34 33.48
CA THR A 438 -2.65 -65.26 33.70
C THR A 438 -2.31 -65.51 35.18
N ALA A 439 -3.04 -64.90 36.11
CA ALA A 439 -2.83 -65.12 37.54
C ALA A 439 -3.08 -66.58 37.97
N GLU A 440 -4.11 -67.24 37.43
CA GLU A 440 -4.38 -68.66 37.68
C GLU A 440 -3.31 -69.58 37.05
N GLU A 441 -2.76 -69.22 35.90
CA GLU A 441 -1.63 -69.93 35.28
C GLU A 441 -0.36 -69.79 36.11
N GLU A 442 -0.03 -68.60 36.58
CA GLU A 442 1.09 -68.35 37.49
C GLU A 442 0.92 -69.08 38.83
N ALA A 443 -0.30 -69.04 39.41
CA ALA A 443 -0.62 -69.76 40.65
C ALA A 443 -0.47 -71.28 40.48
N LYS A 444 -0.90 -71.82 39.33
CA LYS A 444 -0.66 -73.22 38.96
C LYS A 444 0.83 -73.53 38.84
N GLU A 445 1.61 -72.65 38.22
CA GLU A 445 3.05 -72.83 38.06
C GLU A 445 3.83 -72.77 39.38
N ALA A 446 3.34 -72.01 40.35
CA ALA A 446 3.90 -71.86 41.68
C ALA A 446 3.70 -73.10 42.59
N VAL A 447 2.78 -74.00 42.25
CA VAL A 447 2.59 -75.25 43.01
C VAL A 447 3.83 -76.14 42.88
N LYS A 448 4.44 -76.52 44.02
CA LYS A 448 5.65 -77.35 44.05
C LYS A 448 5.35 -78.81 43.62
N PRO A 449 6.01 -79.34 42.58
CA PRO A 449 5.83 -80.73 42.16
C PRO A 449 6.57 -81.71 43.08
N ALA A 450 6.03 -82.93 43.22
CA ALA A 450 6.67 -84.02 43.97
C ALA A 450 7.85 -84.63 43.21
N ILE A 451 7.78 -84.65 41.87
CA ILE A 451 8.88 -85.03 40.98
C ILE A 451 8.88 -84.05 39.79
N ARG A 452 10.05 -83.50 39.46
CA ARG A 452 10.25 -82.62 38.29
C ARG A 452 11.35 -83.20 37.41
N LEU A 453 10.98 -83.64 36.21
CA LEU A 453 11.89 -84.17 35.19
C LEU A 453 11.73 -83.33 33.92
N PHE A 454 12.69 -82.46 33.64
CA PHE A 454 12.63 -81.48 32.56
C PHE A 454 11.33 -80.65 32.61
N LYS A 455 10.46 -80.79 31.59
CA LYS A 455 9.15 -80.13 31.50
C LYS A 455 8.03 -80.92 32.17
N MET A 456 8.24 -82.20 32.52
CA MET A 456 7.22 -83.03 33.17
C MET A 456 7.20 -82.80 34.68
N ARG A 457 6.01 -82.48 35.20
CA ARG A 457 5.74 -82.21 36.62
C ARG A 457 4.75 -83.25 37.15
N HIS A 458 5.15 -84.03 38.15
CA HIS A 458 4.27 -85.01 38.82
C HIS A 458 3.89 -84.53 40.22
N TYR A 459 2.61 -84.55 40.54
CA TYR A 459 2.05 -84.05 41.80
C TYR A 459 1.34 -85.19 42.56
N ARG A 460 1.45 -85.20 43.90
CA ARG A 460 0.80 -86.19 44.78
C ARG A 460 -0.05 -85.50 45.85
N GLY A 461 -1.08 -86.18 46.35
CA GLY A 461 -1.93 -85.69 47.44
C GLY A 461 -2.56 -84.31 47.17
N LEU A 462 -2.43 -83.39 48.14
CA LEU A 462 -3.02 -82.04 48.10
C LEU A 462 -2.53 -81.18 46.94
N SER A 463 -1.25 -81.28 46.54
CA SER A 463 -0.70 -80.52 45.41
C SER A 463 -1.33 -80.92 44.07
N ARG A 464 -1.73 -82.19 43.91
CA ARG A 464 -2.47 -82.65 42.71
C ARG A 464 -3.87 -82.04 42.65
N LEU A 465 -4.56 -81.98 43.79
CA LEU A 465 -5.88 -81.34 43.91
C LEU A 465 -5.81 -79.83 43.66
N GLN A 466 -4.78 -79.14 44.15
CA GLN A 466 -4.55 -77.71 43.89
C GLN A 466 -4.34 -77.44 42.40
N VAL A 467 -3.47 -78.20 41.73
CA VAL A 467 -3.24 -78.07 40.28
C VAL A 467 -4.52 -78.36 39.50
N GLN A 468 -5.28 -79.41 39.84
CA GLN A 468 -6.55 -79.71 39.19
C GLN A 468 -7.61 -78.61 39.38
N ARG A 469 -7.63 -77.96 40.56
CA ARG A 469 -8.50 -76.82 40.84
C ARG A 469 -8.13 -75.62 39.97
N HIS A 470 -6.86 -75.20 39.94
CA HIS A 470 -6.40 -74.10 39.09
C HIS A 470 -6.61 -74.40 37.60
N GLU A 471 -6.43 -75.65 37.16
CA GLU A 471 -6.75 -76.07 35.79
C GLU A 471 -8.25 -75.99 35.48
N ALA A 472 -9.12 -76.37 36.41
CA ALA A 472 -10.57 -76.26 36.24
C ALA A 472 -11.04 -74.81 36.21
N THR A 473 -10.51 -73.95 37.10
CA THR A 473 -10.77 -72.51 37.12
C THR A 473 -10.26 -71.84 35.84
N GLY A 474 -9.02 -72.10 35.45
CA GLY A 474 -8.44 -71.59 34.21
C GLY A 474 -9.19 -72.03 32.95
N ARG A 475 -9.69 -73.28 32.88
CA ARG A 475 -10.57 -73.72 31.78
C ARG A 475 -11.87 -72.90 31.72
N ARG A 476 -12.54 -72.69 32.86
CA ARG A 476 -13.77 -71.88 32.93
C ARG A 476 -13.53 -70.42 32.53
N LEU A 477 -12.44 -69.81 32.98
CA LEU A 477 -12.09 -68.45 32.60
C LEU A 477 -11.74 -68.33 31.11
N LYS A 478 -11.07 -69.32 30.52
CA LYS A 478 -10.82 -69.37 29.06
C LYS A 478 -12.10 -69.49 28.25
N GLU A 479 -13.06 -70.29 28.71
CA GLU A 479 -14.40 -70.37 28.10
C GLU A 479 -15.17 -69.05 28.22
N ASP A 480 -15.06 -68.35 29.36
CA ASP A 480 -15.65 -67.03 29.54
C ASP A 480 -15.00 -65.97 28.65
N LEU A 481 -13.68 -65.95 28.58
CA LEU A 481 -12.94 -65.07 27.66
C LEU A 481 -13.35 -65.31 26.21
N ALA A 482 -13.45 -66.58 25.77
CA ALA A 482 -13.89 -66.91 24.42
C ALA A 482 -15.33 -66.43 24.15
N ARG A 483 -16.22 -66.49 25.14
CA ARG A 483 -17.57 -65.90 25.06
C ARG A 483 -17.51 -64.38 24.96
N LYS A 484 -16.69 -63.71 25.77
CA LYS A 484 -16.50 -62.25 25.73
C LYS A 484 -15.86 -61.78 24.43
N GLN A 485 -14.98 -62.58 23.83
CA GLN A 485 -14.36 -62.30 22.55
C GLN A 485 -15.39 -62.34 21.41
N ARG A 486 -16.30 -63.33 21.40
CA ARG A 486 -17.43 -63.36 20.46
C ARG A 486 -18.37 -62.16 20.63
N GLU A 487 -18.60 -61.74 21.86
CA GLU A 487 -19.42 -60.55 22.17
C GLU A 487 -18.74 -59.26 21.67
N ILE A 488 -17.41 -59.14 21.81
CA ILE A 488 -16.60 -58.06 21.22
C ILE A 488 -16.71 -58.07 19.70
N GLU A 489 -16.50 -59.22 19.05
CA GLU A 489 -16.62 -59.35 17.58
C GLU A 489 -18.01 -58.96 17.08
N THR A 490 -19.07 -59.36 17.81
CA THR A 490 -20.45 -59.00 17.47
C THR A 490 -20.67 -57.48 17.54
N LEU A 491 -20.16 -56.83 18.60
CA LEU A 491 -20.25 -55.36 18.75
C LEU A 491 -19.41 -54.61 17.72
N ASP A 492 -18.21 -55.11 17.42
CA ASP A 492 -17.29 -54.53 16.44
C ASP A 492 -17.90 -54.60 15.03
N ASN A 493 -18.45 -55.77 14.64
CA ASN A 493 -19.17 -55.94 13.38
C ASN A 493 -20.43 -55.05 13.32
N ALA A 494 -21.19 -54.93 14.41
CA ALA A 494 -22.37 -54.06 14.43
C ALA A 494 -22.02 -52.58 14.21
N ILE A 495 -20.88 -52.12 14.77
CA ILE A 495 -20.36 -50.78 14.51
C ILE A 495 -19.95 -50.65 13.04
N TRP A 496 -19.18 -51.60 12.52
CA TRP A 496 -18.66 -51.53 11.15
C TRP A 496 -19.74 -51.64 10.07
N ASP A 497 -20.71 -52.53 10.24
CA ASP A 497 -21.72 -52.83 9.22
C ASP A 497 -22.91 -51.86 9.24
N SER A 498 -23.18 -51.21 10.38
CA SER A 498 -24.37 -50.37 10.54
C SER A 498 -24.06 -48.98 11.07
N THR A 499 -23.41 -48.86 12.24
CA THR A 499 -23.30 -47.57 12.92
C THR A 499 -22.34 -46.60 12.21
N LEU A 500 -21.19 -47.09 11.75
CA LEU A 500 -20.18 -46.31 11.04
C LEU A 500 -20.70 -45.82 9.67
N PRO A 501 -21.27 -46.67 8.78
CA PRO A 501 -21.81 -46.18 7.51
C PRO A 501 -22.96 -45.17 7.67
N GLU A 502 -23.80 -45.32 8.69
CA GLU A 502 -24.84 -44.34 9.01
C GLU A 502 -24.24 -43.02 9.48
N GLN A 503 -23.22 -43.06 10.34
CA GLN A 503 -22.52 -41.87 10.83
C GLN A 503 -21.77 -41.15 9.71
N GLU A 504 -21.06 -41.87 8.83
CA GLU A 504 -20.38 -41.30 7.66
C GLU A 504 -21.37 -40.64 6.69
N ARG A 505 -22.51 -41.31 6.41
CA ARG A 505 -23.56 -40.75 5.55
C ARG A 505 -24.14 -39.45 6.13
N CYS A 506 -24.54 -39.46 7.40
CA CYS A 506 -25.11 -38.27 8.04
C CYS A 506 -24.07 -37.15 8.19
N THR A 507 -22.79 -37.49 8.38
CA THR A 507 -21.69 -36.51 8.39
C THR A 507 -21.54 -35.85 7.01
N ALA A 508 -21.47 -36.63 5.94
CA ALA A 508 -21.38 -36.10 4.58
C ALA A 508 -22.59 -35.23 4.21
N GLU A 509 -23.80 -35.63 4.61
CA GLU A 509 -25.02 -34.82 4.41
C GLU A 509 -24.96 -33.49 5.16
N TRP A 510 -24.50 -33.50 6.41
CA TRP A 510 -24.35 -32.31 7.23
C TRP A 510 -23.28 -31.36 6.69
N GLU A 511 -22.10 -31.87 6.32
CA GLU A 511 -21.02 -31.10 5.68
C GLU A 511 -21.52 -30.42 4.39
N ALA A 512 -22.31 -31.14 3.59
CA ALA A 512 -22.92 -30.57 2.39
C ALA A 512 -23.92 -29.44 2.70
N VAL A 513 -24.66 -29.52 3.81
CA VAL A 513 -25.54 -28.43 4.28
C VAL A 513 -24.72 -27.24 4.76
N GLU A 514 -23.67 -27.45 5.55
CA GLU A 514 -22.80 -26.37 6.04
C GLU A 514 -22.12 -25.61 4.91
N GLU A 515 -21.63 -26.32 3.89
CA GLU A 515 -21.05 -25.71 2.70
C GLU A 515 -22.08 -24.87 1.93
N ARG A 516 -23.32 -25.34 1.79
CA ARG A 516 -24.42 -24.55 1.20
C ARG A 516 -24.74 -23.32 2.04
N ARG A 517 -24.78 -23.44 3.37
CA ARG A 517 -25.01 -22.32 4.29
C ARG A 517 -23.92 -21.26 4.13
N ARG A 518 -22.65 -21.67 4.08
CA ARG A 518 -21.49 -20.80 3.91
C ARG A 518 -21.53 -20.04 2.57
N ARG A 519 -21.95 -20.72 1.48
CA ARG A 519 -22.15 -20.08 0.16
C ARG A 519 -23.27 -19.05 0.19
N LEU A 520 -24.39 -19.36 0.84
CA LEU A 520 -25.51 -18.42 1.03
C LEU A 520 -25.04 -17.19 1.81
N GLU A 521 -24.38 -17.39 2.94
CA GLU A 521 -23.84 -16.30 3.77
C GLU A 521 -22.87 -15.42 2.99
N THR A 522 -21.95 -16.02 2.23
CA THR A 522 -21.02 -15.29 1.34
C THR A 522 -21.76 -14.46 0.29
N THR A 523 -22.81 -15.01 -0.32
CA THR A 523 -23.62 -14.33 -1.34
C THR A 523 -24.39 -13.15 -0.74
N LEU A 524 -25.05 -13.38 0.40
CA LEU A 524 -25.80 -12.35 1.12
C LEU A 524 -24.88 -11.21 1.60
N LYS A 525 -23.70 -11.56 2.11
CA LYS A 525 -22.67 -10.59 2.49
C LYS A 525 -22.17 -9.79 1.29
N GLY A 526 -21.79 -10.43 0.19
CA GLY A 526 -21.37 -9.71 -1.03
C GLY A 526 -22.46 -8.79 -1.60
N ASN A 527 -23.73 -9.20 -1.53
CA ASN A 527 -24.87 -8.37 -1.91
C ASN A 527 -25.09 -7.17 -0.98
N LEU A 528 -24.82 -7.33 0.31
CA LEU A 528 -24.89 -6.26 1.30
C LEU A 528 -23.71 -5.30 1.15
N ASP A 529 -22.50 -5.81 0.96
CA ASP A 529 -21.27 -5.03 0.79
C ASP A 529 -21.38 -4.14 -0.45
N ARG A 530 -21.86 -4.68 -1.58
CA ARG A 530 -22.13 -3.88 -2.79
C ARG A 530 -23.15 -2.76 -2.57
N ALA A 531 -24.25 -3.07 -1.87
CA ALA A 531 -25.28 -2.08 -1.57
C ALA A 531 -24.78 -1.01 -0.59
N THR A 532 -23.96 -1.42 0.37
CA THR A 532 -23.37 -0.54 1.39
C THR A 532 -22.34 0.39 0.75
N LEU A 533 -21.41 -0.15 -0.04
CA LEU A 533 -20.40 0.64 -0.75
C LEU A 533 -21.03 1.67 -1.69
N ALA A 534 -22.17 1.37 -2.31
CA ALA A 534 -22.91 2.30 -3.15
C ALA A 534 -23.48 3.51 -2.39
N ILE A 535 -23.57 3.47 -1.05
CA ILE A 535 -24.07 4.60 -0.25
C ILE A 535 -23.16 5.80 -0.45
N GLY A 536 -23.74 6.93 -0.86
CA GLY A 536 -22.99 8.18 -1.10
C GLY A 536 -22.25 8.23 -2.44
N GLN A 537 -22.28 7.15 -3.23
CA GLN A 537 -21.76 7.16 -4.59
C GLN A 537 -22.78 7.81 -5.55
N PRO A 538 -22.33 8.54 -6.58
CA PRO A 538 -23.22 9.08 -7.60
C PRO A 538 -23.82 7.96 -8.46
N LYS A 539 -25.13 8.04 -8.75
CA LYS A 539 -25.88 7.01 -9.49
C LYS A 539 -25.59 7.02 -10.99
N ASP A 540 -25.56 8.21 -11.61
CA ASP A 540 -25.16 8.36 -13.02
C ASP A 540 -23.68 8.76 -13.10
N PRO A 541 -22.87 8.16 -14.00
CA PRO A 541 -21.56 8.70 -14.38
C PRO A 541 -21.55 10.20 -14.73
N LYS A 542 -22.69 10.75 -15.18
CA LYS A 542 -22.92 12.19 -15.40
C LYS A 542 -23.25 12.97 -14.13
N ASP A 543 -23.86 12.34 -13.12
CA ASP A 543 -23.99 12.93 -11.78
C ASP A 543 -22.66 12.92 -11.01
N ARG A 544 -21.69 12.12 -11.47
CA ARG A 544 -20.27 12.27 -11.09
C ARG A 544 -19.65 13.55 -11.68
N TYR A 545 -20.40 14.39 -12.42
CA TYR A 545 -19.86 15.35 -13.38
C TYR A 545 -20.57 16.71 -13.43
N ASN A 546 -19.87 17.75 -12.96
CA ASN A 546 -19.92 19.11 -13.52
C ASN A 546 -18.50 19.69 -13.73
N GLY A 547 -17.44 18.90 -13.51
CA GLY A 547 -16.04 19.34 -13.56
C GLY A 547 -15.51 20.04 -12.30
N SER A 548 -16.35 20.36 -11.31
CA SER A 548 -16.02 21.26 -10.18
C SER A 548 -15.58 20.56 -8.88
N TRP A 549 -15.43 19.23 -8.85
CA TRP A 549 -15.21 18.53 -7.56
C TRP A 549 -14.05 17.53 -7.53
N ARG A 550 -13.34 17.27 -8.62
CA ARG A 550 -12.28 16.25 -8.64
C ARG A 550 -10.88 16.81 -8.39
N SER A 551 -10.25 16.54 -7.25
CA SER A 551 -8.78 16.56 -7.22
C SER A 551 -8.20 15.54 -8.19
N ILE A 552 -7.09 15.87 -8.84
CA ILE A 552 -6.32 14.90 -9.64
C ILE A 552 -5.52 13.95 -8.74
N VAL A 553 -5.33 14.30 -7.46
CA VAL A 553 -4.30 13.79 -6.57
C VAL A 553 -4.90 12.96 -5.42
N PRO A 554 -4.83 11.63 -5.46
CA PRO A 554 -5.07 10.80 -4.28
C PRO A 554 -4.02 11.03 -3.18
N SER A 555 -4.43 10.87 -1.93
CA SER A 555 -3.49 10.72 -0.82
C SER A 555 -2.79 9.37 -0.93
N GLU A 556 -1.49 9.34 -1.22
CA GLU A 556 -0.67 8.11 -1.22
C GLU A 556 -0.53 7.46 0.17
N VAL A 557 -1.04 8.14 1.19
CA VAL A 557 -0.76 7.84 2.59
C VAL A 557 -1.67 6.73 3.04
N GLN A 558 -1.23 5.50 2.73
CA GLN A 558 -1.35 4.33 3.59
C GLN A 558 -0.43 3.17 3.21
N CYS A 559 0.14 3.14 2.01
CA CYS A 559 0.97 2.01 1.60
C CYS A 559 2.41 2.06 2.12
N SER A 560 2.85 3.16 2.76
CA SER A 560 4.19 3.24 3.35
C SER A 560 4.20 4.00 4.68
N VAL A 561 4.08 3.26 5.78
CA VAL A 561 4.44 3.74 7.11
C VAL A 561 5.97 3.84 7.14
N PHE A 562 6.54 4.99 6.79
CA PHE A 562 7.93 5.26 7.12
C PHE A 562 7.98 5.76 8.57
N PRO A 563 8.69 5.07 9.49
CA PRO A 563 8.85 5.56 10.85
C PRO A 563 9.49 6.96 10.83
N VAL A 564 9.06 7.81 11.76
CA VAL A 564 9.68 9.12 12.01
C VAL A 564 11.12 8.86 12.48
N MET A 565 12.08 8.91 11.56
CA MET A 565 13.47 8.77 11.94
C MET A 565 13.94 10.09 12.54
N SER A 566 14.05 10.12 13.88
CA SER A 566 14.85 11.10 14.59
C SER A 566 16.32 10.76 14.37
N TYR A 567 17.06 11.64 13.70
CA TYR A 567 18.51 11.52 13.61
C TYR A 567 19.15 12.63 14.42
N THR A 568 19.59 12.29 15.62
CA THR A 568 20.64 13.02 16.31
C THR A 568 21.99 12.42 15.97
N SER A 569 22.98 13.30 15.82
CA SER A 569 24.44 13.09 15.75
C SER A 569 25.09 12.65 14.43
N ALA A 570 26.01 13.50 13.98
CA ALA A 570 27.02 13.30 12.93
C ALA A 570 28.30 12.66 13.52
N PRO A 571 29.42 12.55 12.77
CA PRO A 571 29.67 11.59 11.70
C PRO A 571 30.86 10.67 12.04
N THR A 572 30.84 9.42 11.59
CA THR A 572 32.07 8.60 11.51
C THR A 572 32.25 7.97 10.14
N ARG A 573 33.50 8.04 9.70
CA ARG A 573 34.06 7.72 8.40
C ARG A 573 34.52 6.26 8.38
N SER A 574 33.99 5.41 7.50
CA SER A 574 34.78 4.46 6.67
C SER A 574 33.91 3.53 5.83
N THR A 575 34.27 3.44 4.54
CA THR A 575 34.33 2.25 3.68
C THR A 575 33.20 1.19 3.71
N GLY A 576 32.45 1.16 2.60
CA GLY A 576 32.27 -0.04 1.77
C GLY A 576 31.39 -1.18 2.31
N GLY A 577 30.22 -1.35 1.70
CA GLY A 577 29.56 -2.65 1.59
C GLY A 577 28.07 -2.69 1.96
N GLY A 578 27.23 -2.87 0.94
CA GLY A 578 26.03 -3.73 0.98
C GLY A 578 24.76 -3.27 1.70
N TYR A 579 23.61 -3.63 1.09
CA TYR A 579 22.21 -3.49 1.53
C TYR A 579 21.60 -2.08 1.35
N GLY A 580 20.40 -1.86 0.79
CA GLY A 580 19.29 -2.72 0.35
C GLY A 580 17.96 -2.01 0.64
N GLY A 581 17.05 -1.93 -0.35
CA GLY A 581 15.65 -1.45 -0.21
C GLY A 581 15.44 0.05 -0.54
N ALA A 582 14.36 0.52 -1.18
CA ALA A 582 13.11 -0.09 -1.61
C ALA A 582 12.56 0.67 -2.84
N ALA A 583 11.64 0.02 -3.55
CA ALA A 583 11.20 0.26 -4.91
C ALA A 583 10.42 1.58 -5.15
N GLY A 584 10.65 2.20 -6.32
CA GLY A 584 9.79 3.23 -6.92
C GLY A 584 9.17 2.69 -8.21
N SER A 585 7.84 2.71 -8.27
CA SER A 585 7.00 2.17 -9.35
C SER A 585 7.19 2.91 -10.69
N THR A 586 7.47 2.17 -11.75
CA THR A 586 7.64 2.69 -13.13
C THR A 586 6.36 2.55 -13.94
N GLY A 587 5.98 3.61 -14.66
CA GLY A 587 4.91 3.60 -15.66
C GLY A 587 5.39 3.79 -17.11
N GLY A 588 4.77 3.05 -18.04
CA GLY A 588 4.72 3.27 -19.50
C GLY A 588 5.12 2.01 -20.31
N GLY A 589 4.44 1.53 -21.36
CA GLY A 589 3.27 1.95 -22.12
C GLY A 589 2.83 0.84 -23.12
N THR A 590 1.54 0.83 -23.43
CA THR A 590 0.78 0.24 -24.57
C THR A 590 1.30 -0.99 -25.34
N SER A 591 0.53 -2.08 -25.27
CA SER A 591 0.20 -2.97 -26.41
C SER A 591 -1.15 -3.65 -26.15
N GLY A 592 -2.03 -3.65 -27.15
CA GLY A 592 -3.36 -4.27 -27.07
C GLY A 592 -3.29 -5.79 -26.91
N GLY A 593 -4.29 -6.35 -26.23
CA GLY A 593 -4.44 -7.79 -26.03
C GLY A 593 -5.30 -8.08 -24.80
N VAL A 594 -6.52 -8.51 -25.04
CA VAL A 594 -7.51 -8.99 -24.07
C VAL A 594 -6.93 -10.09 -23.16
N GLY A 595 -7.15 -9.97 -21.85
CA GLY A 595 -6.83 -11.01 -20.88
C GLY A 595 -7.15 -10.55 -19.46
N GLY A 596 -8.32 -10.94 -18.95
CA GLY A 596 -8.71 -10.69 -17.56
C GLY A 596 -7.95 -11.60 -16.61
N LEU A 597 -7.40 -11.05 -15.53
CA LEU A 597 -6.85 -11.83 -14.41
C LEU A 597 -7.30 -11.20 -13.09
N GLY A 598 -8.17 -11.92 -12.40
CA GLY A 598 -8.52 -11.68 -11.00
C GLY A 598 -7.52 -12.38 -10.09
N PHE A 599 -7.11 -11.73 -9.01
CA PHE A 599 -6.33 -12.36 -7.95
C PHE A 599 -7.26 -12.87 -6.86
N GLY A 600 -7.39 -14.20 -6.79
CA GLY A 600 -7.92 -14.92 -5.63
C GLY A 600 -6.77 -15.66 -4.94
N PHE A 601 -6.59 -15.42 -3.64
CA PHE A 601 -5.76 -16.25 -2.78
C PHE A 601 -6.47 -17.60 -2.54
N GLY A 602 -5.74 -18.70 -2.71
CA GLY A 602 -6.22 -20.03 -2.35
C GLY A 602 -5.08 -21.05 -2.32
N PHE A 603 -4.76 -21.54 -1.11
CA PHE A 603 -4.00 -22.78 -0.91
C PHE A 603 -4.79 -23.96 -1.49
N GLY A 604 -4.11 -24.91 -2.16
CA GLY A 604 -4.74 -26.12 -2.67
C GLY A 604 -3.72 -27.16 -3.13
N VAL A 605 -3.62 -28.23 -2.36
CA VAL A 605 -2.82 -29.44 -2.57
C VAL A 605 -3.46 -30.28 -3.69
N GLY A 606 -2.65 -30.96 -4.51
CA GLY A 606 -3.10 -31.66 -5.71
C GLY A 606 -3.72 -33.05 -5.50
N PHE A 607 -4.52 -33.47 -6.47
CA PHE A 607 -4.77 -34.82 -7.04
C PHE A 607 -5.53 -34.53 -8.35
N GLY A 608 -5.14 -34.99 -9.55
CA GLY A 608 -5.14 -36.38 -10.01
C GLY A 608 -6.48 -36.68 -10.70
N GLY A 609 -6.54 -36.72 -12.04
CA GLY A 609 -7.77 -37.12 -12.75
C GLY A 609 -7.75 -36.96 -14.27
N PHE A 610 -7.84 -38.08 -14.98
CA PHE A 610 -7.79 -38.29 -16.42
C PHE A 610 -8.94 -37.64 -17.21
N GLY A 611 -8.68 -37.30 -18.47
CA GLY A 611 -9.69 -36.95 -19.46
C GLY A 611 -9.15 -37.03 -20.90
N CYS A 612 -9.32 -38.19 -21.51
CA CYS A 612 -9.07 -38.49 -22.92
C CYS A 612 -10.00 -37.67 -23.84
N GLY A 613 -9.45 -37.14 -24.94
CA GLY A 613 -10.22 -36.48 -25.99
C GLY A 613 -9.39 -36.30 -27.27
N SER A 614 -9.56 -37.26 -28.18
CA SER A 614 -8.94 -37.40 -29.51
C SER A 614 -9.06 -36.17 -30.42
N GLY A 615 -8.10 -36.00 -31.33
CA GLY A 615 -8.38 -35.36 -32.62
C GLY A 615 -7.26 -34.59 -33.30
N CYS A 616 -6.40 -35.31 -34.02
CA CYS A 616 -5.84 -35.01 -35.35
C CYS A 616 -5.46 -33.57 -35.77
N GLY A 617 -4.20 -33.38 -36.21
CA GLY A 617 -3.89 -32.33 -37.17
C GLY A 617 -2.42 -31.91 -37.32
N GLY A 618 -1.63 -32.72 -38.04
CA GLY A 618 -0.72 -32.29 -39.13
C GLY A 618 0.44 -31.31 -38.87
N GLY A 619 1.67 -31.82 -39.09
CA GLY A 619 2.82 -31.15 -39.74
C GLY A 619 3.45 -29.93 -39.03
N CYS A 620 4.73 -29.62 -39.09
CA CYS A 620 5.98 -30.17 -39.62
C CYS A 620 7.02 -29.04 -39.43
N GLY A 621 8.30 -29.35 -39.27
CA GLY A 621 9.38 -28.37 -39.07
C GLY A 621 10.04 -28.59 -37.70
N GLY A 622 11.16 -29.31 -37.59
CA GLY A 622 12.36 -29.20 -38.40
C GLY A 622 13.37 -28.36 -37.62
N GLY A 623 14.25 -29.00 -36.86
CA GLY A 623 15.22 -28.30 -36.00
C GLY A 623 16.19 -29.26 -35.33
N CYS A 624 17.39 -29.32 -35.88
CA CYS A 624 18.40 -30.36 -35.77
C CYS A 624 19.25 -30.30 -34.49
N GLY A 625 19.75 -31.47 -34.06
CA GLY A 625 21.06 -31.68 -33.43
C GLY A 625 21.18 -31.24 -31.96
N GLY A 626 21.66 -32.04 -31.03
CA GLY A 626 22.61 -33.15 -31.08
C GLY A 626 23.57 -32.92 -29.90
N GLY A 627 23.83 -33.93 -29.06
CA GLY A 627 24.75 -33.73 -27.93
C GLY A 627 24.63 -34.77 -26.83
N CYS A 628 25.52 -35.73 -26.91
CA CYS A 628 25.73 -36.92 -26.10
C CYS A 628 26.43 -36.67 -24.74
N GLY A 629 26.36 -37.68 -23.86
CA GLY A 629 27.22 -37.89 -22.68
C GLY A 629 26.45 -37.78 -21.36
N GLY A 630 26.19 -38.83 -20.57
CA GLY A 630 27.00 -40.01 -20.29
C GLY A 630 27.83 -39.78 -19.01
N GLY A 631 27.39 -40.33 -17.88
CA GLY A 631 28.11 -40.22 -16.60
C GLY A 631 27.40 -40.97 -15.48
N CYS A 632 27.81 -42.23 -15.28
CA CYS A 632 27.37 -43.16 -14.25
C CYS A 632 28.32 -43.15 -13.03
N GLY A 633 27.78 -43.50 -11.86
CA GLY A 633 28.49 -43.79 -10.61
C GLY A 633 27.58 -43.46 -9.42
N GLY A 634 27.03 -44.37 -8.62
CA GLY A 634 27.46 -45.72 -8.26
C GLY A 634 28.18 -45.68 -6.90
N GLY A 635 27.46 -45.93 -5.80
CA GLY A 635 28.05 -46.01 -4.46
C GLY A 635 27.00 -46.17 -3.36
N GLY A 636 26.70 -47.42 -3.02
CA GLY A 636 25.89 -47.77 -1.86
C GLY A 636 26.69 -47.77 -0.55
N GLY A 637 25.99 -47.67 0.57
CA GLY A 637 26.54 -47.81 1.91
C GLY A 637 25.43 -47.93 2.94
N CYS A 638 25.18 -49.15 3.38
CA CYS A 638 24.30 -49.53 4.48
C CYS A 638 25.04 -49.39 5.83
N GLY A 639 24.30 -49.06 6.89
CA GLY A 639 24.79 -49.08 8.27
C GLY A 639 23.65 -48.88 9.25
N GLY A 640 23.20 -49.96 9.89
CA GLY A 640 22.19 -49.97 10.94
C GLY A 640 22.78 -49.98 12.35
N GLY A 641 21.87 -49.80 13.33
CA GLY A 641 22.08 -49.88 14.78
C GLY A 641 21.31 -48.73 15.46
N GLY A 642 20.37 -48.90 16.39
CA GLY A 642 20.04 -50.04 17.25
C GLY A 642 20.15 -49.62 18.72
N GLY A 643 19.03 -49.59 19.44
CA GLY A 643 18.93 -49.40 20.91
C GLY A 643 18.27 -48.08 21.32
N GLY A 644 17.30 -47.99 22.23
CA GLY A 644 16.69 -48.99 23.11
C GLY A 644 16.37 -48.37 24.47
N GLY A 645 15.07 -48.27 24.82
CA GLY A 645 14.52 -48.14 26.18
C GLY A 645 14.81 -46.84 26.96
N CYS A 646 14.13 -46.47 28.04
CA CYS A 646 12.88 -46.89 28.69
C CYS A 646 12.65 -45.98 29.91
N GLY A 647 11.40 -45.88 30.38
CA GLY A 647 11.03 -45.42 31.73
C GLY A 647 10.60 -43.94 31.83
N GLY A 648 9.51 -43.56 32.49
CA GLY A 648 8.57 -44.27 33.33
C GLY A 648 7.94 -43.31 34.35
N GLY A 649 6.64 -43.50 34.66
CA GLY A 649 5.92 -42.96 35.83
C GLY A 649 5.61 -41.45 35.81
N GLY A 650 4.39 -40.95 36.02
CA GLY A 650 3.30 -41.45 36.88
C GLY A 650 3.40 -40.76 38.25
N GLY A 651 2.45 -39.87 38.58
CA GLY A 651 2.39 -39.29 39.94
C GLY A 651 1.50 -38.05 40.08
N CYS A 652 0.32 -38.28 40.62
CA CYS A 652 -0.74 -37.36 41.01
C CYS A 652 -0.44 -36.60 42.33
N GLY A 653 -1.14 -35.48 42.60
CA GLY A 653 -1.34 -34.99 43.98
C GLY A 653 -1.58 -33.49 44.18
N GLY A 654 -2.84 -33.07 44.19
CA GLY A 654 -3.52 -32.42 45.34
C GLY A 654 -3.14 -31.02 45.86
N GLY A 655 -4.17 -30.15 45.92
CA GLY A 655 -4.39 -29.10 46.95
C GLY A 655 -3.57 -27.80 46.78
N GLY A 656 -4.06 -26.59 46.99
CA GLY A 656 -5.25 -26.06 47.64
C GLY A 656 -4.87 -24.72 48.30
N CYS A 657 -5.82 -23.75 48.32
CA CYS A 657 -5.85 -22.53 49.17
C CYS A 657 -4.87 -21.39 48.78
N GLY A 658 -5.34 -20.22 48.35
CA GLY A 658 -5.76 -19.08 49.20
C GLY A 658 -4.69 -17.98 49.06
N GLY A 659 -4.93 -16.79 48.51
CA GLY A 659 -5.78 -15.73 49.04
C GLY A 659 -4.89 -14.66 49.70
N GLY A 660 -4.94 -13.40 49.23
CA GLY A 660 -4.49 -12.24 50.01
C GLY A 660 -3.61 -11.21 49.28
N GLY A 661 -4.25 -10.11 48.87
CA GLY A 661 -3.89 -8.73 49.25
C GLY A 661 -2.52 -8.16 48.88
N GLY A 662 -2.56 -7.18 47.98
CA GLY A 662 -1.47 -6.24 47.67
C GLY A 662 -1.87 -5.36 46.50
#